data_AF-A0A9D4YFN2-F1
#
_entry.id   AF-A0A9D4YFN2-F1
#
_cell.length_a   1.000
_cell.length_b   1.000
_cell.length_c   1.000
_cell.angle_alpha   90.00
_cell.angle_beta   90.00
_cell.angle_gamma   90.00
#
_symmetry.space_group_name_H-M   'P 1'
#
loop_
_entity.id
_entity.type
_entity.pdbx_description
1 polymer ?
#
loop_
_entity_poly.entity_id
_entity_poly.type
_entity_poly.pdbx_seq_one_letter_code
_entity_poly.pdbx_strand_id
1 'polypeptide(L)'
;MAIGLDTGVPWIMCKQLNAPEPVINTCNGRYCGDTFTGPNTPNKPTLWTENWTAQYRTFGDPPSIRSAEDIAFAVTRFFSKKGTLTNYYMYYGGTNFGRTSSSFVTTQYYDEAPIDEYGLPRDPKYGHLRDLHSALKLCQKDLLWGTPSLQKLGKDLEGITFEGKGGVECAAFLSNNDTSLAATVEFRGAKYLIPPRSISILPDCKTVVYNTKMIVSQFSERNYKKSMFANKLQWTMFKEMIPTPDASQIKTMEPSEHFSTTKDNSDYLWFMTGIKVDQDDLPLNKTISPILEVASLGHLLHAFVNGEYIGSANGNNIAKSFNFKKEISLKLGDNFISILGATVGFPDSGSYLEHRLAGVRAVRLLGLNSGTRELTYNGWWHKVGLDGEKLNIFTEQDSHKFEWAKVNKGPSPALTWYKTNFDAPEGNNPVAIQMETMSKGMVWVNGKSIGRYWSSFLSPLGKPSQPVYHIPRAFLQPKKNLLVLLEEMGGNIDGIQILTVNRDTICSTIGEDYPPNVGTWSRENGVIKSIVETPKPTAHLVCSDNKTITEVNFASYGDPTGSCGHFLLGKCNAPNSQNIVEQYCLGKTECTVPVDKNIFDKDGNTCPGIPKTLSIQVHCGHKNVRSHMRGMLESNL
;
A
#
# COMPACT_ATOMS: atom_id res chain seq x y z
N MET A 1 17.44 -27.48 -17.19
CA MET A 1 17.70 -27.54 -15.74
C MET A 1 16.40 -27.73 -14.96
N ALA A 2 15.51 -26.72 -14.87
CA ALA A 2 14.29 -26.81 -14.05
C ALA A 2 13.40 -28.05 -14.34
N ILE A 3 13.18 -28.36 -15.63
CA ILE A 3 12.42 -29.56 -16.06
C ILE A 3 13.05 -30.86 -15.53
N GLY A 4 14.39 -30.92 -15.45
CA GLY A 4 15.11 -32.11 -15.00
C GLY A 4 15.01 -32.39 -13.49
N LEU A 5 14.34 -31.52 -12.73
CA LEU A 5 14.02 -31.76 -11.32
C LEU A 5 12.80 -32.68 -11.13
N ASP A 6 12.09 -33.03 -12.21
CA ASP A 6 10.96 -33.97 -12.23
C ASP A 6 9.90 -33.73 -11.13
N THR A 7 9.38 -32.51 -11.07
CA THR A 7 8.44 -32.08 -10.02
C THR A 7 7.04 -32.68 -10.14
N GLY A 8 6.71 -33.38 -11.23
CA GLY A 8 5.37 -33.91 -11.51
C GLY A 8 4.30 -32.85 -11.87
N VAL A 9 4.67 -31.58 -11.98
CA VAL A 9 3.76 -30.47 -12.31
C VAL A 9 4.36 -29.52 -13.36
N PRO A 10 3.55 -28.75 -14.13
CA PRO A 10 4.06 -27.86 -15.17
C PRO A 10 4.94 -26.72 -14.64
N TRP A 11 5.93 -26.33 -15.45
CA TRP A 11 6.73 -25.12 -15.24
C TRP A 11 6.18 -23.94 -16.06
N ILE A 12 6.31 -22.73 -15.50
CA ILE A 12 5.89 -21.48 -16.14
C ILE A 12 7.04 -20.46 -16.18
N MET A 13 7.04 -19.58 -17.18
CA MET A 13 7.95 -18.42 -17.27
C MET A 13 7.18 -17.17 -17.71
N CYS A 14 7.15 -16.15 -16.86
CA CYS A 14 6.44 -14.90 -17.15
C CYS A 14 7.22 -14.00 -18.09
N LYS A 15 6.50 -13.31 -19.01
CA LYS A 15 7.08 -12.42 -20.03
C LYS A 15 8.16 -13.07 -20.91
N GLN A 16 8.10 -14.40 -21.07
CA GLN A 16 9.07 -15.17 -21.87
C GLN A 16 8.42 -15.71 -23.15
N LEU A 17 8.34 -14.91 -24.21
CA LEU A 17 7.66 -15.29 -25.46
C LEU A 17 8.22 -16.56 -26.12
N ASN A 18 9.51 -16.84 -25.95
CA ASN A 18 10.20 -18.01 -26.51
C ASN A 18 10.50 -19.09 -25.46
N ALA A 19 9.67 -19.25 -24.43
CA ALA A 19 9.85 -20.32 -23.43
C ALA A 19 9.90 -21.71 -24.10
N PRO A 20 10.93 -22.54 -23.83
CA PRO A 20 11.10 -23.84 -24.49
C PRO A 20 10.05 -24.85 -24.03
N GLU A 21 9.70 -25.83 -24.88
CA GLU A 21 8.84 -26.94 -24.46
C GLU A 21 9.44 -27.72 -23.28
N PRO A 22 8.63 -28.19 -22.30
CA PRO A 22 7.19 -28.03 -22.15
C PRO A 22 6.76 -26.79 -21.31
N VAL A 23 7.64 -25.81 -21.11
CA VAL A 23 7.39 -24.64 -20.24
C VAL A 23 6.31 -23.73 -20.83
N ILE A 24 5.38 -23.26 -19.99
CA ILE A 24 4.29 -22.37 -20.40
C ILE A 24 4.72 -20.91 -20.23
N ASN A 25 4.67 -20.12 -21.29
CA ASN A 25 4.87 -18.68 -21.21
C ASN A 25 3.61 -17.99 -20.67
N THR A 26 3.79 -17.02 -19.78
CA THR A 26 2.67 -16.33 -19.12
C THR A 26 2.76 -14.82 -19.27
N CYS A 27 1.64 -14.15 -19.00
CA CYS A 27 1.54 -12.69 -19.06
C CYS A 27 1.55 -12.04 -17.67
N ASN A 28 2.18 -10.87 -17.57
CA ASN A 28 2.12 -9.96 -16.43
C ASN A 28 1.71 -8.57 -16.93
N GLY A 29 0.89 -7.87 -16.16
CA GLY A 29 0.46 -6.51 -16.49
C GLY A 29 -0.94 -6.20 -15.96
N ARG A 30 -1.54 -5.10 -16.43
CA ARG A 30 -2.89 -4.70 -16.05
C ARG A 30 -4.00 -5.27 -16.93
N TYR A 31 -3.70 -5.62 -18.19
CA TYR A 31 -4.72 -5.92 -19.22
C TYR A 31 -4.30 -7.07 -20.15
N CYS A 32 -3.88 -8.21 -19.60
CA CYS A 32 -3.42 -9.33 -20.43
C CYS A 32 -4.48 -9.87 -21.42
N GLY A 33 -5.78 -9.64 -21.18
CA GLY A 33 -6.83 -9.97 -22.16
C GLY A 33 -6.74 -9.17 -23.48
N ASP A 34 -6.08 -8.01 -23.45
CA ASP A 34 -5.90 -7.15 -24.64
C ASP A 34 -4.43 -7.09 -25.09
N THR A 35 -3.46 -7.28 -24.19
CA THR A 35 -2.03 -7.12 -24.50
C THR A 35 -1.28 -8.44 -24.72
N PHE A 36 -1.79 -9.58 -24.26
CA PHE A 36 -1.10 -10.85 -24.43
C PHE A 36 -1.42 -11.45 -25.80
N THR A 37 -0.39 -11.77 -26.58
CA THR A 37 -0.53 -12.42 -27.89
C THR A 37 -0.96 -13.89 -27.79
N GLY A 38 -0.96 -14.45 -26.57
CA GLY A 38 -1.29 -15.84 -26.31
C GLY A 38 -0.07 -16.71 -26.00
N PRO A 39 -0.30 -18.00 -25.70
CA PRO A 39 0.77 -18.96 -25.52
C PRO A 39 1.59 -19.13 -26.79
N ASN A 40 2.87 -19.48 -26.65
CA ASN A 40 3.78 -19.61 -27.78
C ASN A 40 3.56 -20.89 -28.62
N THR A 41 2.70 -21.80 -28.16
CA THR A 41 2.20 -22.95 -28.92
C THR A 41 0.70 -23.18 -28.66
N PRO A 42 -0.05 -23.77 -29.62
CA PRO A 42 -1.51 -23.95 -29.49
C PRO A 42 -1.95 -24.92 -28.40
N ASN A 43 -1.07 -25.80 -27.92
CA ASN A 43 -1.35 -26.83 -26.91
C ASN A 43 -1.15 -26.35 -25.46
N LYS A 44 -0.79 -25.08 -25.26
CA LYS A 44 -0.59 -24.48 -23.93
C LYS A 44 -1.77 -23.61 -23.51
N PRO A 45 -2.07 -23.51 -22.21
CA PRO A 45 -3.11 -22.62 -21.70
C PRO A 45 -2.67 -21.15 -21.69
N THR A 46 -3.64 -20.24 -21.68
CA THR A 46 -3.39 -18.80 -21.54
C THR A 46 -3.43 -18.42 -20.06
N LEU A 47 -2.25 -18.11 -19.49
CA LEU A 47 -2.09 -17.83 -18.05
C LEU A 47 -1.66 -16.37 -17.80
N TRP A 48 -2.31 -15.71 -16.84
CA TRP A 48 -1.97 -14.38 -16.35
C TRP A 48 -1.45 -14.48 -14.91
N THR A 49 -0.13 -14.45 -14.77
CA THR A 49 0.57 -14.67 -13.50
C THR A 49 0.63 -13.46 -12.60
N GLU A 50 0.55 -12.24 -13.15
CA GLU A 50 0.51 -11.01 -12.35
C GLU A 50 -0.48 -10.01 -12.90
N ASN A 51 -1.70 -10.02 -12.37
CA ASN A 51 -2.67 -8.95 -12.55
C ASN A 51 -2.43 -7.88 -11.48
N TRP A 52 -1.82 -6.77 -11.87
CA TRP A 52 -1.40 -5.72 -10.93
C TRP A 52 -2.60 -5.02 -10.27
N THR A 53 -2.91 -5.33 -9.01
CA THR A 53 -4.08 -4.80 -8.28
C THR A 53 -3.92 -3.37 -7.80
N ALA A 54 -2.68 -2.89 -7.80
CA ALA A 54 -2.22 -1.55 -7.53
C ALA A 54 -0.82 -1.37 -8.14
N GLN A 55 -0.16 -0.25 -7.85
CA GLN A 55 1.27 -0.06 -8.08
C GLN A 55 1.96 -0.05 -6.71
N TYR A 56 3.07 -0.77 -6.55
CA TYR A 56 3.91 -0.58 -5.36
C TYR A 56 4.38 0.87 -5.28
N ARG A 57 4.73 1.31 -4.08
CA ARG A 57 4.97 2.71 -3.77
C ARG A 57 6.40 2.87 -3.31
N THR A 58 7.10 3.89 -3.79
CA THR A 58 8.41 4.26 -3.26
C THR A 58 8.33 5.53 -2.43
N PHE A 59 9.27 5.71 -1.51
CA PHE A 59 9.37 6.95 -0.74
C PHE A 59 9.51 8.14 -1.72
N GLY A 60 8.66 9.17 -1.53
CA GLY A 60 8.54 10.32 -2.41
C GLY A 60 7.41 10.23 -3.45
N ASP A 61 6.74 9.09 -3.64
CA ASP A 61 5.63 9.00 -4.60
C ASP A 61 4.30 9.53 -4.00
N PRO A 62 3.36 10.10 -4.80
CA PRO A 62 1.99 10.51 -4.39
C PRO A 62 0.94 9.39 -4.55
N PRO A 63 -0.01 9.18 -3.63
CA PRO A 63 -0.85 7.97 -3.54
C PRO A 63 -1.51 7.59 -4.88
N SER A 64 -1.66 6.29 -5.14
CA SER A 64 -2.26 5.78 -6.39
C SER A 64 -3.09 4.52 -6.12
N ILE A 65 -4.26 4.45 -6.75
CA ILE A 65 -5.22 3.35 -6.60
C ILE A 65 -5.63 2.87 -7.99
N ARG A 66 -5.69 1.55 -8.17
CA ARG A 66 -6.42 0.92 -9.29
C ARG A 66 -7.81 0.54 -8.79
N SER A 67 -8.87 0.98 -9.48
CA SER A 67 -10.24 0.76 -9.02
C SER A 67 -10.66 -0.71 -9.10
N ALA A 68 -11.67 -1.10 -8.32
CA ALA A 68 -12.19 -2.46 -8.34
C ALA A 68 -12.80 -2.81 -9.70
N GLU A 69 -13.48 -1.84 -10.32
CA GLU A 69 -14.17 -2.01 -11.59
C GLU A 69 -13.20 -2.22 -12.75
N ASP A 70 -12.05 -1.54 -12.75
CA ASP A 70 -11.03 -1.73 -13.78
C ASP A 70 -10.36 -3.10 -13.67
N ILE A 71 -10.09 -3.57 -12.45
CA ILE A 71 -9.57 -4.93 -12.22
C ILE A 71 -10.60 -5.94 -12.69
N ALA A 72 -11.87 -5.79 -12.29
CA ALA A 72 -12.95 -6.67 -12.69
C ALA A 72 -13.14 -6.70 -14.20
N PHE A 73 -13.10 -5.54 -14.87
CA PHE A 73 -13.11 -5.42 -16.32
C PHE A 73 -11.97 -6.26 -16.91
N ALA A 74 -10.74 -6.03 -16.48
CA ALA A 74 -9.57 -6.66 -17.08
C ALA A 74 -9.57 -8.19 -16.90
N VAL A 75 -9.99 -8.68 -15.73
CA VAL A 75 -10.14 -10.12 -15.48
C VAL A 75 -11.24 -10.72 -16.33
N THR A 76 -12.41 -10.09 -16.37
CA THR A 76 -13.54 -10.57 -17.19
C THR A 76 -13.16 -10.60 -18.67
N ARG A 77 -12.46 -9.58 -19.14
CA ARG A 77 -11.91 -9.47 -20.51
C ARG A 77 -10.93 -10.59 -20.83
N PHE A 78 -10.10 -10.97 -19.88
CA PHE A 78 -9.14 -12.06 -20.04
C PHE A 78 -9.86 -13.42 -20.15
N PHE A 79 -10.80 -13.72 -19.25
CA PHE A 79 -11.57 -14.97 -19.31
C PHE A 79 -12.47 -15.04 -20.56
N SER A 80 -13.09 -13.93 -20.99
CA SER A 80 -13.89 -13.91 -22.22
C SER A 80 -13.06 -14.21 -23.47
N LYS A 81 -11.73 -14.02 -23.42
CA LYS A 81 -10.79 -14.30 -24.51
C LYS A 81 -9.95 -15.55 -24.27
N LYS A 82 -10.56 -16.62 -23.74
CA LYS A 82 -9.93 -17.94 -23.50
C LYS A 82 -8.82 -17.92 -22.45
N GLY A 83 -8.77 -16.91 -21.58
CA GLY A 83 -7.93 -16.92 -20.39
C GLY A 83 -8.39 -18.01 -19.42
N THR A 84 -7.47 -18.77 -18.84
CA THR A 84 -7.82 -19.91 -17.96
C THR A 84 -7.33 -19.75 -16.52
N LEU A 85 -6.41 -18.83 -16.27
CA LEU A 85 -5.92 -18.51 -14.94
C LEU A 85 -5.56 -17.03 -14.84
N THR A 86 -6.04 -16.37 -13.79
CA THR A 86 -5.56 -15.05 -13.37
C THR A 86 -5.09 -15.13 -11.93
N ASN A 87 -3.90 -14.60 -11.66
CA ASN A 87 -3.38 -14.38 -10.32
C ASN A 87 -3.28 -12.88 -10.01
N TYR A 88 -3.78 -12.46 -8.85
CA TYR A 88 -3.72 -11.06 -8.41
C TYR A 88 -2.37 -10.76 -7.78
N TYR A 89 -1.62 -9.83 -8.37
CA TYR A 89 -0.37 -9.34 -7.81
C TYR A 89 -0.57 -7.90 -7.31
N MET A 90 -0.79 -7.64 -6.02
CA MET A 90 -0.94 -8.60 -4.93
C MET A 90 -2.40 -8.80 -4.54
N TYR A 91 -2.74 -9.98 -4.03
CA TYR A 91 -4.01 -10.19 -3.32
C TYR A 91 -3.93 -9.66 -1.88
N TYR A 92 -2.84 -9.97 -1.19
CA TYR A 92 -2.38 -9.35 0.05
C TYR A 92 -0.92 -8.99 -0.13
N GLY A 93 -0.57 -7.71 0.04
CA GLY A 93 0.81 -7.24 -0.10
C GLY A 93 1.59 -7.29 1.21
N GLY A 94 1.01 -6.77 2.29
CA GLY A 94 1.63 -6.74 3.62
C GLY A 94 2.66 -5.63 3.80
N THR A 95 3.74 -5.94 4.52
CA THR A 95 4.73 -4.97 4.97
C THR A 95 6.15 -5.47 4.69
N ASN A 96 7.01 -4.61 4.16
CA ASN A 96 8.45 -4.80 4.01
C ASN A 96 9.15 -4.61 5.36
N PHE A 97 9.02 -5.58 6.28
CA PHE A 97 9.66 -5.54 7.59
C PHE A 97 11.19 -5.57 7.50
N GLY A 98 11.86 -5.09 8.55
CA GLY A 98 13.32 -5.05 8.59
C GLY A 98 13.93 -4.15 7.52
N ARG A 99 15.17 -4.44 7.15
CA ARG A 99 15.94 -3.65 6.18
C ARG A 99 16.24 -4.38 4.86
N THR A 100 16.10 -5.70 4.82
CA THR A 100 16.48 -6.54 3.66
C THR A 100 15.33 -6.88 2.72
N SER A 101 14.15 -6.26 2.90
CA SER A 101 12.93 -6.67 2.18
C SER A 101 12.69 -5.93 0.86
N SER A 102 13.13 -4.68 0.73
CA SER A 102 12.77 -3.84 -0.44
C SER A 102 13.78 -2.75 -0.79
N SER A 103 13.69 -2.27 -2.04
CA SER A 103 14.54 -1.21 -2.62
C SER A 103 13.76 0.05 -2.91
N PHE A 104 13.98 1.13 -2.15
CA PHE A 104 13.22 2.40 -2.17
C PHE A 104 11.70 2.30 -1.93
N VAL A 105 11.10 1.11 -2.07
CA VAL A 105 9.71 0.83 -1.80
C VAL A 105 9.41 1.21 -0.35
N THR A 106 8.27 1.86 -0.13
CA THR A 106 7.76 2.15 1.20
C THR A 106 7.67 0.88 2.03
N THR A 107 7.65 1.03 3.34
CA THR A 107 7.52 -0.11 4.25
C THR A 107 6.17 -0.79 4.08
N GLN A 108 5.09 -0.04 3.81
CA GLN A 108 3.85 -0.63 3.31
C GLN A 108 4.02 -1.20 1.89
N TYR A 109 3.57 -2.44 1.65
CA TYR A 109 3.65 -3.09 0.35
C TYR A 109 2.25 -3.41 -0.18
N TYR A 110 1.87 -2.81 -1.33
CA TYR A 110 0.57 -3.06 -1.97
C TYR A 110 -0.64 -2.87 -1.03
N ASP A 111 -0.63 -1.85 -0.19
CA ASP A 111 -1.71 -1.53 0.76
C ASP A 111 -3.10 -1.34 0.11
N GLU A 112 -3.13 -1.03 -1.19
CA GLU A 112 -4.35 -0.89 -1.98
C GLU A 112 -4.84 -2.21 -2.61
N ALA A 113 -4.27 -3.36 -2.25
CA ALA A 113 -4.71 -4.70 -2.67
C ALA A 113 -6.11 -5.08 -2.13
N PRO A 114 -6.73 -6.18 -2.59
CA PRO A 114 -7.99 -6.68 -2.02
C PRO A 114 -7.97 -6.87 -0.50
N ILE A 115 -6.82 -7.25 0.06
CA ILE A 115 -6.56 -7.21 1.51
C ILE A 115 -5.50 -6.13 1.74
N ASP A 116 -5.78 -5.16 2.61
CA ASP A 116 -4.86 -4.05 2.90
C ASP A 116 -3.65 -4.50 3.72
N GLU A 117 -2.68 -3.61 3.97
CA GLU A 117 -1.43 -3.93 4.70
C GLU A 117 -1.66 -4.65 6.03
N TYR A 118 -2.75 -4.30 6.72
CA TYR A 118 -3.08 -4.76 8.07
C TYR A 118 -3.84 -6.09 8.07
N GLY A 119 -4.06 -6.69 6.90
CA GLY A 119 -4.80 -7.95 6.77
C GLY A 119 -6.32 -7.77 6.76
N LEU A 120 -6.82 -6.55 6.59
CA LEU A 120 -8.26 -6.28 6.58
C LEU A 120 -8.80 -6.32 5.13
N PRO A 121 -9.96 -6.96 4.87
CA PRO A 121 -10.63 -6.89 3.58
C PRO A 121 -10.90 -5.43 3.17
N ARG A 122 -10.40 -5.04 1.99
CA ARG A 122 -10.52 -3.69 1.46
C ARG A 122 -11.72 -3.61 0.51
N ASP A 123 -12.90 -3.50 1.08
CA ASP A 123 -14.14 -3.30 0.32
C ASP A 123 -14.20 -1.91 -0.31
N PRO A 124 -14.66 -1.78 -1.58
CA PRO A 124 -15.38 -2.80 -2.34
C PRO A 124 -14.46 -3.71 -3.18
N LYS A 125 -13.14 -3.50 -3.20
CA LYS A 125 -12.24 -4.25 -4.08
C LYS A 125 -12.26 -5.74 -3.74
N TYR A 126 -12.27 -6.09 -2.46
CA TYR A 126 -12.42 -7.48 -2.01
C TYR A 126 -13.76 -8.07 -2.45
N GLY A 127 -14.88 -7.48 -2.03
CA GLY A 127 -16.23 -7.97 -2.34
C GLY A 127 -16.55 -8.01 -3.84
N HIS A 128 -16.20 -6.98 -4.60
CA HIS A 128 -16.49 -6.92 -6.04
C HIS A 128 -15.74 -7.99 -6.84
N LEU A 129 -14.51 -8.31 -6.44
CA LEU A 129 -13.74 -9.39 -7.07
C LEU A 129 -14.20 -10.77 -6.62
N ARG A 130 -14.63 -10.94 -5.35
CA ARG A 130 -15.32 -12.15 -4.89
C ARG A 130 -16.57 -12.42 -5.73
N ASP A 131 -17.37 -11.39 -5.95
CA ASP A 131 -18.61 -11.51 -6.71
C ASP A 131 -18.32 -11.81 -8.20
N LEU A 132 -17.26 -11.24 -8.78
CA LEU A 132 -16.76 -11.66 -10.09
C LEU A 132 -16.38 -13.14 -10.14
N HIS A 133 -15.66 -13.65 -9.13
CA HIS A 133 -15.26 -15.07 -9.10
C HIS A 133 -16.49 -15.97 -9.05
N SER A 134 -17.49 -15.63 -8.26
CA SER A 134 -18.77 -16.35 -8.22
C SER A 134 -19.47 -16.33 -9.58
N ALA A 135 -19.48 -15.19 -10.28
CA ALA A 135 -20.07 -15.09 -11.62
C ALA A 135 -19.32 -15.96 -12.65
N LEU A 136 -17.98 -15.94 -12.64
CA LEU A 136 -17.16 -16.80 -13.50
C LEU A 136 -17.32 -18.29 -13.16
N LYS A 137 -17.55 -18.63 -11.88
CA LYS A 137 -17.85 -19.99 -11.45
C LYS A 137 -19.18 -20.48 -12.01
N LEU A 138 -20.21 -19.64 -12.07
CA LEU A 138 -21.46 -19.98 -12.75
C LEU A 138 -21.22 -20.28 -14.24
N CYS A 139 -20.23 -19.65 -14.89
CA CYS A 139 -19.85 -19.89 -16.29
C CYS A 139 -18.80 -21.00 -16.50
N GLN A 140 -18.31 -21.68 -15.43
CA GLN A 140 -17.10 -22.50 -15.49
C GLN A 140 -17.17 -23.60 -16.56
N LYS A 141 -18.30 -24.29 -16.68
CA LYS A 141 -18.45 -25.39 -17.63
C LYS A 141 -18.37 -24.90 -19.07
N ASP A 142 -19.05 -23.81 -19.40
CA ASP A 142 -19.06 -23.27 -20.76
C ASP A 142 -17.70 -22.66 -21.13
N LEU A 143 -17.02 -22.00 -20.17
CA LEU A 143 -15.67 -21.48 -20.40
C LEU A 143 -14.63 -22.57 -20.72
N LEU A 144 -14.79 -23.78 -20.16
CA LEU A 144 -13.86 -24.89 -20.36
C LEU A 144 -14.19 -25.76 -21.57
N TRP A 145 -15.48 -25.98 -21.85
CA TRP A 145 -15.94 -26.96 -22.85
C TRP A 145 -16.75 -26.36 -24.00
N GLY A 146 -17.20 -25.11 -23.85
CA GLY A 146 -18.00 -24.42 -24.86
C GLY A 146 -17.17 -23.96 -26.05
N THR A 147 -17.82 -23.87 -27.21
CA THR A 147 -17.22 -23.31 -28.41
C THR A 147 -17.37 -21.79 -28.37
N PRO A 148 -16.28 -21.01 -28.38
CA PRO A 148 -16.38 -19.57 -28.32
C PRO A 148 -16.81 -18.97 -29.66
N SER A 149 -17.69 -17.97 -29.62
CA SER A 149 -18.09 -17.17 -30.78
C SER A 149 -18.03 -15.68 -30.45
N LEU A 150 -17.63 -14.85 -31.41
CA LEU A 150 -17.59 -13.40 -31.29
C LEU A 150 -18.67 -12.79 -32.18
N GLN A 151 -19.54 -11.98 -31.58
CA GLN A 151 -20.52 -11.16 -32.28
C GLN A 151 -20.16 -9.68 -32.10
N LYS A 152 -19.99 -8.97 -33.22
CA LYS A 152 -19.86 -7.51 -33.21
C LYS A 152 -21.25 -6.89 -33.05
N LEU A 153 -21.49 -6.21 -31.94
CA LEU A 153 -22.79 -5.60 -31.60
C LEU A 153 -22.83 -4.10 -31.89
N GLY A 154 -21.67 -3.48 -32.15
CA GLY A 154 -21.53 -2.07 -32.48
C GLY A 154 -20.08 -1.69 -32.72
N LYS A 155 -19.78 -0.39 -32.68
CA LYS A 155 -18.40 0.12 -32.84
C LYS A 155 -17.49 -0.35 -31.70
N ASP A 156 -17.93 -0.09 -30.46
CA ASP A 156 -17.21 -0.42 -29.23
C ASP A 156 -17.91 -1.52 -28.42
N LEU A 157 -18.88 -2.21 -29.05
CA LEU A 157 -19.75 -3.20 -28.43
C LEU A 157 -19.51 -4.58 -29.06
N GLU A 158 -19.31 -5.57 -28.22
CA GLU A 158 -19.12 -6.96 -28.63
C GLU A 158 -19.77 -7.92 -27.62
N GLY A 159 -20.26 -9.04 -28.14
CA GLY A 159 -20.75 -10.17 -27.36
C GLY A 159 -19.88 -11.38 -27.64
N ILE A 160 -19.29 -11.97 -26.61
CA ILE A 160 -18.58 -13.24 -26.73
C ILE A 160 -19.42 -14.32 -26.05
N THR A 161 -19.77 -15.37 -26.78
CA THR A 161 -20.49 -16.54 -26.23
C THR A 161 -19.58 -17.75 -26.16
N PHE A 162 -19.87 -18.65 -25.23
CA PHE A 162 -19.31 -20.00 -25.14
C PHE A 162 -20.47 -20.98 -25.13
N GLU A 163 -20.62 -21.77 -26.19
CA GLU A 163 -21.79 -22.63 -26.38
C GLU A 163 -21.41 -24.12 -26.32
N GLY A 164 -22.08 -24.86 -25.43
CA GLY A 164 -21.95 -26.31 -25.31
C GLY A 164 -22.69 -27.07 -26.41
N LYS A 165 -22.34 -28.35 -26.60
CA LYS A 165 -23.03 -29.23 -27.55
C LYS A 165 -24.49 -29.40 -27.14
N GLY A 166 -25.42 -29.04 -28.02
CA GLY A 166 -26.87 -29.14 -27.77
C GLY A 166 -27.55 -27.86 -27.26
N GLY A 167 -26.82 -26.74 -27.09
CA GLY A 167 -27.39 -25.41 -26.88
C GLY A 167 -28.00 -25.12 -25.50
N VAL A 168 -28.03 -26.09 -24.59
CA VAL A 168 -28.51 -25.93 -23.20
C VAL A 168 -27.49 -25.19 -22.33
N GLU A 169 -26.21 -25.34 -22.64
CA GLU A 169 -25.09 -24.74 -21.91
C GLU A 169 -24.54 -23.55 -22.68
N CYS A 170 -24.66 -22.35 -22.12
CA CYS A 170 -24.26 -21.13 -22.78
C CYS A 170 -23.85 -20.07 -21.75
N ALA A 171 -22.64 -19.52 -21.88
CA ALA A 171 -22.25 -18.29 -21.18
C ALA A 171 -22.00 -17.16 -22.19
N ALA A 172 -22.40 -15.93 -21.85
CA ALA A 172 -22.13 -14.75 -22.65
C ALA A 172 -21.46 -13.63 -21.85
N PHE A 173 -20.59 -12.89 -22.53
CA PHE A 173 -19.89 -11.71 -22.05
C PHE A 173 -20.21 -10.56 -22.99
N LEU A 174 -21.04 -9.61 -22.55
CA LEU A 174 -21.42 -8.44 -23.33
C LEU A 174 -20.57 -7.26 -22.86
N SER A 175 -19.72 -6.73 -23.73
CA SER A 175 -18.78 -5.68 -23.36
C SER A 175 -19.03 -4.37 -24.10
N ASN A 176 -18.76 -3.28 -23.39
CA ASN A 176 -18.69 -1.92 -23.90
C ASN A 176 -17.31 -1.35 -23.62
N ASN A 177 -16.54 -1.14 -24.69
CA ASN A 177 -15.19 -0.59 -24.62
C ASN A 177 -15.16 0.95 -24.67
N ASP A 178 -16.29 1.60 -24.94
CA ASP A 178 -16.41 3.06 -24.86
C ASP A 178 -16.13 3.51 -23.42
N THR A 179 -15.24 4.49 -23.25
CA THR A 179 -14.81 4.94 -21.93
C THR A 179 -15.70 6.01 -21.30
N SER A 180 -16.66 6.56 -22.04
CA SER A 180 -17.49 7.68 -21.61
C SER A 180 -18.99 7.40 -21.67
N LEU A 181 -19.47 6.63 -22.65
CA LEU A 181 -20.90 6.43 -22.88
C LEU A 181 -21.38 5.00 -22.59
N ALA A 182 -22.50 4.90 -21.87
CA ALA A 182 -23.26 3.65 -21.79
C ALA A 182 -23.95 3.36 -23.13
N ALA A 183 -24.20 2.09 -23.42
CA ALA A 183 -24.94 1.70 -24.62
C ALA A 183 -25.91 0.55 -24.34
N THR A 184 -27.04 0.57 -25.04
CA THR A 184 -28.00 -0.54 -25.02
C THR A 184 -27.73 -1.46 -26.22
N VAL A 185 -27.46 -2.73 -25.97
CA VAL A 185 -27.28 -3.76 -27.00
C VAL A 185 -28.50 -4.65 -27.10
N GLU A 186 -28.85 -5.07 -28.31
CA GLU A 186 -29.82 -6.14 -28.54
C GLU A 186 -29.06 -7.46 -28.72
N PHE A 187 -29.30 -8.41 -27.83
CA PHE A 187 -28.64 -9.72 -27.83
C PHE A 187 -29.68 -10.80 -27.58
N ARG A 188 -29.78 -11.76 -28.50
CA ARG A 188 -30.74 -12.88 -28.45
C ARG A 188 -32.20 -12.44 -28.17
N GLY A 189 -32.61 -11.32 -28.78
CA GLY A 189 -33.97 -10.77 -28.68
C GLY A 189 -34.27 -10.01 -27.38
N ALA A 190 -33.28 -9.80 -26.52
CA ALA A 190 -33.38 -8.98 -25.31
C ALA A 190 -32.46 -7.77 -25.38
N LYS A 191 -32.84 -6.69 -24.69
CA LYS A 191 -32.05 -5.45 -24.59
C LYS A 191 -31.27 -5.42 -23.28
N TYR A 192 -29.98 -5.10 -23.36
CA TYR A 192 -29.09 -5.00 -22.21
C TYR A 192 -28.40 -3.63 -22.20
N LEU A 193 -28.54 -2.89 -21.10
CA LEU A 193 -27.76 -1.67 -20.87
C LEU A 193 -26.37 -2.07 -20.36
N ILE A 194 -25.32 -1.65 -21.08
CA ILE A 194 -23.93 -1.92 -20.72
C ILE A 194 -23.25 -0.57 -20.40
N PRO A 195 -22.90 -0.31 -19.13
CA PRO A 195 -22.15 0.88 -18.72
C PRO A 195 -20.85 1.09 -19.52
N PRO A 196 -20.32 2.32 -19.58
CA PRO A 196 -19.02 2.57 -20.20
C PRO A 196 -17.94 1.75 -19.53
N ARG A 197 -16.98 1.27 -20.33
CA ARG A 197 -15.82 0.49 -19.90
C ARG A 197 -16.23 -0.69 -18.99
N SER A 198 -17.22 -1.47 -19.41
CA SER A 198 -17.76 -2.55 -18.59
C SER A 198 -18.06 -3.83 -19.37
N ILE A 199 -18.18 -4.94 -18.65
CA ILE A 199 -18.61 -6.24 -19.17
C ILE A 199 -19.73 -6.79 -18.28
N SER A 200 -20.85 -7.16 -18.89
CA SER A 200 -21.92 -7.93 -18.22
C SER A 200 -21.70 -9.43 -18.46
N ILE A 201 -21.86 -10.23 -17.40
CA ILE A 201 -21.72 -11.69 -17.42
C ILE A 201 -23.09 -12.34 -17.34
N LEU A 202 -23.38 -13.22 -18.31
CA LEU A 202 -24.64 -13.95 -18.44
C LEU A 202 -24.37 -15.46 -18.50
N PRO A 203 -24.42 -16.20 -17.37
CA PRO A 203 -24.04 -17.61 -17.32
C PRO A 203 -24.99 -18.59 -18.03
N ASP A 204 -26.13 -18.10 -18.52
CA ASP A 204 -27.13 -18.79 -19.33
C ASP A 204 -27.40 -18.06 -20.67
N CYS A 205 -26.55 -17.08 -21.02
CA CYS A 205 -26.72 -16.17 -22.15
C CYS A 205 -28.02 -15.32 -22.12
N LYS A 206 -28.67 -15.18 -20.95
CA LYS A 206 -29.94 -14.45 -20.80
C LYS A 206 -29.97 -13.53 -19.58
N THR A 207 -29.51 -14.02 -18.43
CA THR A 207 -29.64 -13.39 -17.12
C THR A 207 -28.33 -12.70 -16.74
N VAL A 208 -28.34 -11.38 -16.55
CA VAL A 208 -27.16 -10.65 -16.05
C VAL A 208 -27.03 -10.89 -14.55
N VAL A 209 -25.97 -11.59 -14.15
CA VAL A 209 -25.68 -11.87 -12.72
C VAL A 209 -24.58 -10.96 -12.16
N TYR A 210 -23.85 -10.28 -13.03
CA TYR A 210 -22.73 -9.41 -12.67
C TYR A 210 -22.42 -8.43 -13.80
N ASN A 211 -22.06 -7.20 -13.46
CA ASN A 211 -21.44 -6.25 -14.38
C ASN A 211 -20.19 -5.63 -13.71
N THR A 212 -19.10 -5.50 -14.46
CA THR A 212 -17.81 -5.07 -13.90
C THR A 212 -17.81 -3.64 -13.36
N LYS A 213 -18.76 -2.78 -13.77
CA LYS A 213 -18.87 -1.38 -13.32
C LYS A 213 -19.93 -1.17 -12.23
N MET A 214 -20.91 -2.07 -12.12
CA MET A 214 -21.99 -1.99 -11.13
C MET A 214 -21.59 -2.77 -9.87
N ILE A 215 -21.06 -2.07 -8.87
CA ILE A 215 -20.61 -2.68 -7.61
C ILE A 215 -21.81 -2.94 -6.71
N VAL A 216 -22.06 -4.21 -6.39
CA VAL A 216 -23.14 -4.63 -5.48
C VAL A 216 -22.63 -4.95 -4.07
N SER A 217 -21.32 -5.19 -3.92
CA SER A 217 -20.70 -5.40 -2.62
C SER A 217 -20.63 -4.11 -1.80
N GLN A 218 -20.59 -4.26 -0.47
CA GLN A 218 -20.32 -3.13 0.42
C GLN A 218 -18.96 -2.46 0.12
N PHE A 219 -18.77 -1.27 0.69
CA PHE A 219 -17.56 -0.46 0.70
C PHE A 219 -17.07 -0.33 2.14
N SER A 220 -15.80 0.02 2.32
CA SER A 220 -15.24 0.28 3.65
C SER A 220 -14.21 1.41 3.63
N GLU A 221 -14.14 2.16 4.72
CA GLU A 221 -13.09 3.15 4.98
C GLU A 221 -12.23 2.70 6.15
N ARG A 222 -10.91 2.88 6.02
CA ARG A 222 -9.94 2.57 7.07
C ARG A 222 -9.83 3.73 8.04
N ASN A 223 -9.94 3.43 9.32
CA ASN A 223 -9.83 4.38 10.42
C ASN A 223 -8.59 4.08 11.27
N TYR A 224 -7.89 5.14 11.65
CA TYR A 224 -6.85 5.11 12.66
C TYR A 224 -7.38 5.71 13.97
N LYS A 225 -7.35 4.94 15.06
CA LYS A 225 -7.83 5.37 16.37
C LYS A 225 -6.67 5.33 17.37
N LYS A 226 -6.38 6.47 18.02
CA LYS A 226 -5.38 6.54 19.09
C LYS A 226 -5.73 5.58 20.22
N SER A 227 -4.80 4.71 20.59
CA SER A 227 -4.99 3.76 21.69
C SER A 227 -5.09 4.47 23.05
N MET A 228 -6.02 4.03 23.89
CA MET A 228 -6.16 4.55 25.26
C MET A 228 -5.06 4.05 26.21
N PHE A 229 -4.45 2.90 25.93
CA PHE A 229 -3.46 2.27 26.81
C PHE A 229 -2.02 2.48 26.36
N ALA A 230 -1.77 2.55 25.05
CA ALA A 230 -0.42 2.48 24.48
C ALA A 230 0.29 3.84 24.30
N ASN A 231 -0.33 4.96 24.71
CA ASN A 231 0.17 6.31 24.42
C ASN A 231 0.79 7.05 25.62
N LYS A 232 0.99 6.37 26.76
CA LYS A 232 1.74 6.92 27.90
C LYS A 232 3.25 6.77 27.69
N LEU A 233 3.76 7.35 26.60
CA LEU A 233 5.15 7.21 26.16
C LEU A 233 6.05 8.12 27.01
N GLN A 234 7.13 7.56 27.54
CA GLN A 234 8.14 8.28 28.33
C GLN A 234 9.49 8.06 27.68
N TRP A 235 9.84 8.99 26.79
CA TRP A 235 11.02 8.85 25.95
C TRP A 235 12.32 9.13 26.70
N THR A 236 13.33 8.33 26.36
CA THR A 236 14.74 8.60 26.65
C THR A 236 15.52 8.52 25.35
N MET A 237 16.69 9.15 25.31
CA MET A 237 17.51 9.23 24.10
C MET A 237 18.98 8.89 24.35
N PHE A 238 19.64 8.42 23.30
CA PHE A 238 21.08 8.22 23.22
C PHE A 238 21.57 8.78 21.87
N LYS A 239 22.53 9.71 21.91
CA LYS A 239 23.12 10.28 20.70
C LYS A 239 24.18 9.32 20.16
N GLU A 240 24.04 8.88 18.92
CA GLU A 240 25.05 8.03 18.27
C GLU A 240 26.37 8.81 18.15
N MET A 241 27.48 8.13 18.43
CA MET A 241 28.79 8.76 18.35
C MET A 241 29.21 8.91 16.89
N ILE A 242 29.65 10.11 16.52
CA ILE A 242 30.21 10.36 15.19
C ILE A 242 31.66 9.89 15.18
N PRO A 243 32.02 8.90 14.35
CA PRO A 243 33.36 8.36 14.35
C PRO A 243 34.36 9.35 13.74
N THR A 244 35.60 9.29 14.24
CA THR A 244 36.78 9.92 13.65
C THR A 244 37.69 8.84 13.05
N PRO A 245 38.61 9.21 12.15
CA PRO A 245 39.62 8.30 11.62
C PRO A 245 40.40 7.56 12.71
N ASP A 246 40.47 6.23 12.61
CA ASP A 246 41.15 5.32 13.54
C ASP A 246 41.93 4.25 12.75
N ALA A 247 43.06 3.77 13.30
CA ALA A 247 43.89 2.75 12.64
C ALA A 247 43.21 1.38 12.45
N SER A 248 42.18 1.07 13.23
CA SER A 248 41.37 -0.15 13.13
C SER A 248 40.36 -0.14 11.98
N GLN A 249 40.17 1.00 11.31
CA GLN A 249 39.21 1.18 10.24
C GLN A 249 39.84 0.91 8.86
N ILE A 250 38.99 0.62 7.86
CA ILE A 250 39.45 0.35 6.49
C ILE A 250 39.94 1.66 5.87
N LYS A 251 41.22 1.71 5.49
CA LYS A 251 41.83 2.89 4.85
C LYS A 251 42.06 2.65 3.36
N THR A 252 41.54 3.56 2.54
CA THR A 252 41.73 3.57 1.08
C THR A 252 42.17 4.97 0.62
N MET A 253 42.66 5.08 -0.62
CA MET A 253 43.08 6.38 -1.19
C MET A 253 41.88 7.30 -1.48
N GLU A 254 40.76 6.70 -1.88
CA GLU A 254 39.50 7.35 -2.25
C GLU A 254 38.31 6.69 -1.53
N PRO A 255 37.10 7.31 -1.50
CA PRO A 255 35.90 6.70 -0.94
C PRO A 255 35.62 5.31 -1.53
N SER A 256 35.37 4.33 -0.68
CA SER A 256 35.07 2.95 -1.10
C SER A 256 33.65 2.81 -1.63
N GLU A 257 33.42 1.92 -2.59
CA GLU A 257 32.07 1.66 -3.10
C GLU A 257 31.17 1.05 -2.00
N HIS A 258 29.94 1.55 -1.86
CA HIS A 258 29.09 1.27 -0.70
C HIS A 258 28.66 -0.20 -0.60
N PHE A 259 28.11 -0.78 -1.67
CA PHE A 259 27.53 -2.13 -1.63
C PHE A 259 28.58 -3.21 -1.34
N SER A 260 29.71 -3.14 -2.02
CA SER A 260 30.83 -4.07 -1.86
C SER A 260 31.49 -3.96 -0.49
N THR A 261 31.53 -2.77 0.09
CA THR A 261 32.10 -2.52 1.42
C THR A 261 31.18 -3.01 2.53
N THR A 262 29.88 -2.70 2.47
CA THR A 262 28.93 -3.10 3.54
C THR A 262 28.48 -4.55 3.42
N LYS A 263 28.47 -5.12 2.20
CA LYS A 263 27.91 -6.45 1.89
C LYS A 263 26.49 -6.63 2.45
N ASP A 264 25.71 -5.55 2.43
CA ASP A 264 24.35 -5.47 2.98
C ASP A 264 24.22 -5.77 4.48
N ASN A 265 25.32 -5.82 5.24
CA ASN A 265 25.25 -6.04 6.70
C ASN A 265 24.63 -4.85 7.46
N SER A 266 24.67 -3.65 6.87
CA SER A 266 24.00 -2.45 7.35
C SER A 266 23.65 -1.57 6.15
N ASP A 267 22.65 -0.69 6.31
CA ASP A 267 22.41 0.39 5.35
C ASP A 267 23.54 1.41 5.35
N TYR A 268 24.25 1.54 6.46
CA TYR A 268 25.10 2.68 6.76
C TYR A 268 26.58 2.37 6.50
N LEU A 269 27.27 3.32 5.87
CA LEU A 269 28.71 3.33 5.70
C LEU A 269 29.26 4.71 6.04
N TRP A 270 30.17 4.77 6.99
CA TRP A 270 30.93 5.97 7.28
C TRP A 270 32.08 6.14 6.29
N PHE A 271 32.24 7.37 5.80
CA PHE A 271 33.35 7.85 5.00
C PHE A 271 33.99 9.01 5.76
N MET A 272 35.24 8.85 6.20
CA MET A 272 35.90 9.82 7.06
C MET A 272 37.22 10.27 6.46
N THR A 273 37.50 11.57 6.54
CA THR A 273 38.79 12.14 6.15
C THR A 273 39.16 13.32 7.04
N GLY A 274 40.44 13.65 7.11
CA GLY A 274 40.97 14.75 7.89
C GLY A 274 41.64 15.79 6.98
N ILE A 275 41.45 17.07 7.28
CA ILE A 275 42.15 18.17 6.61
C ILE A 275 42.78 19.07 7.65
N LYS A 276 44.00 19.53 7.37
CA LYS A 276 44.63 20.63 8.10
C LYS A 276 44.36 21.94 7.37
N VAL A 277 43.96 22.94 8.13
CA VAL A 277 43.59 24.27 7.65
C VAL A 277 44.43 25.31 8.39
N ASP A 278 45.17 26.12 7.65
CA ASP A 278 45.97 27.21 8.20
C ASP A 278 45.24 28.55 8.02
N GLN A 279 45.74 29.61 8.67
CA GLN A 279 45.12 30.94 8.65
C GLN A 279 44.97 31.48 7.21
N ASP A 280 45.94 31.20 6.36
CA ASP A 280 45.98 31.67 4.97
C ASP A 280 44.98 30.92 4.06
N ASP A 281 44.50 29.74 4.47
CA ASP A 281 43.49 28.99 3.72
C ASP A 281 42.09 29.61 3.85
N LEU A 282 41.80 30.23 4.99
CA LEU A 282 40.45 30.70 5.34
C LEU A 282 40.18 32.12 4.82
N PRO A 283 38.98 32.36 4.26
CA PRO A 283 38.60 33.70 3.82
C PRO A 283 38.72 34.75 4.92
N LEU A 284 39.47 35.82 4.64
CA LEU A 284 39.53 36.99 5.53
C LEU A 284 38.18 37.73 5.59
N ASN A 285 37.43 37.69 4.49
CA ASN A 285 36.09 38.23 4.44
C ASN A 285 35.09 37.24 5.08
N LYS A 286 34.52 37.64 6.22
CA LYS A 286 33.53 36.85 6.98
C LYS A 286 32.22 36.59 6.25
N THR A 287 31.96 37.22 5.08
CA THR A 287 30.81 36.89 4.24
C THR A 287 31.06 35.70 3.32
N ILE A 288 32.28 35.17 3.26
CA ILE A 288 32.64 33.99 2.45
C ILE A 288 32.80 32.81 3.40
N SER A 289 31.91 31.82 3.24
CA SER A 289 31.97 30.55 3.98
C SER A 289 32.51 29.44 3.08
N PRO A 290 33.42 28.57 3.58
CA PRO A 290 33.78 27.35 2.89
C PRO A 290 32.54 26.47 2.63
N ILE A 291 32.48 25.82 1.49
CA ILE A 291 31.37 24.94 1.10
C ILE A 291 31.88 23.52 0.89
N LEU A 292 31.31 22.55 1.61
CA LEU A 292 31.51 21.14 1.34
C LEU A 292 30.62 20.72 0.17
N GLU A 293 31.22 20.23 -0.90
CA GLU A 293 30.54 19.60 -2.02
C GLU A 293 30.81 18.08 -2.00
N VAL A 294 29.75 17.28 -2.05
CA VAL A 294 29.83 15.81 -2.12
C VAL A 294 28.97 15.32 -3.28
N ALA A 295 29.59 14.69 -4.27
CA ALA A 295 28.90 13.95 -5.32
C ALA A 295 28.71 12.50 -4.87
N SER A 296 27.46 12.02 -4.89
CA SER A 296 27.09 10.67 -4.47
C SER A 296 26.38 9.91 -5.58
N LEU A 297 26.64 8.61 -5.67
CA LEU A 297 25.89 7.68 -6.53
C LEU A 297 24.61 7.16 -5.85
N GLY A 298 24.35 7.59 -4.62
CA GLY A 298 23.14 7.30 -3.87
C GLY A 298 23.39 6.50 -2.60
N HIS A 299 22.36 6.15 -1.83
CA HIS A 299 20.98 6.61 -2.03
C HIS A 299 20.70 7.90 -1.24
N LEU A 300 21.35 8.07 -0.10
CA LEU A 300 21.38 9.31 0.68
C LEU A 300 22.70 9.46 1.43
N LEU A 301 22.94 10.65 1.97
CA LEU A 301 24.03 10.91 2.89
C LEU A 301 23.64 11.91 3.98
N HIS A 302 24.30 11.79 5.12
CA HIS A 302 24.34 12.77 6.20
C HIS A 302 25.78 13.23 6.37
N ALA A 303 26.03 14.53 6.43
CA ALA A 303 27.38 15.06 6.57
C ALA A 303 27.58 15.70 7.94
N PHE A 304 28.79 15.50 8.47
CA PHE A 304 29.25 16.03 9.75
C PHE A 304 30.64 16.65 9.59
N VAL A 305 30.87 17.78 10.26
CA VAL A 305 32.18 18.43 10.32
C VAL A 305 32.53 18.66 11.78
N ASN A 306 33.68 18.14 12.21
CA ASN A 306 34.13 18.19 13.61
C ASN A 306 33.12 17.63 14.61
N GLY A 307 32.36 16.61 14.19
CA GLY A 307 31.30 15.98 15.02
C GLY A 307 29.95 16.69 14.98
N GLU A 308 29.85 17.87 14.35
CA GLU A 308 28.61 18.63 14.22
C GLU A 308 27.87 18.30 12.91
N TYR A 309 26.56 18.10 12.99
CA TYR A 309 25.72 17.79 11.84
C TYR A 309 25.48 19.03 10.98
N ILE A 310 25.78 18.96 9.68
CA ILE A 310 25.65 20.08 8.74
C ILE A 310 24.45 19.94 7.79
N GLY A 311 23.97 18.72 7.55
CA GLY A 311 22.81 18.46 6.71
C GLY A 311 22.82 17.11 6.03
N SER A 312 21.77 16.88 5.23
CA SER A 312 21.56 15.65 4.46
C SER A 312 21.12 15.96 3.03
N ALA A 313 21.32 15.00 2.14
CA ALA A 313 20.71 14.98 0.81
C ALA A 313 20.47 13.54 0.36
N ASN A 314 19.56 13.37 -0.59
CA ASN A 314 19.18 12.07 -1.12
C ASN A 314 18.80 12.15 -2.61
N GLY A 315 18.92 11.01 -3.29
CA GLY A 315 18.29 10.78 -4.58
C GLY A 315 16.87 10.24 -4.41
N ASN A 316 16.31 9.70 -5.49
CA ASN A 316 15.01 9.05 -5.50
C ASN A 316 15.07 7.70 -6.23
N ASN A 317 13.93 6.99 -6.26
CA ASN A 317 13.82 5.66 -6.87
C ASN A 317 14.16 5.64 -8.39
N ILE A 318 14.22 6.78 -9.08
CA ILE A 318 14.62 6.84 -10.49
C ILE A 318 16.07 7.30 -10.58
N ALA A 319 16.34 8.54 -10.15
CA ALA A 319 17.65 9.17 -10.13
C ALA A 319 18.26 9.07 -8.71
N LYS A 320 19.09 8.04 -8.50
CA LYS A 320 19.73 7.79 -7.20
C LYS A 320 20.88 8.73 -6.90
N SER A 321 21.61 9.18 -7.92
CA SER A 321 22.76 10.08 -7.78
C SER A 321 22.32 11.52 -7.50
N PHE A 322 23.10 12.23 -6.69
CA PHE A 322 22.85 13.63 -6.34
C PHE A 322 24.14 14.33 -5.91
N ASN A 323 24.08 15.67 -5.82
CA ASN A 323 25.15 16.49 -5.27
C ASN A 323 24.67 17.18 -3.99
N PHE A 324 25.39 16.98 -2.89
CA PHE A 324 25.22 17.72 -1.64
C PHE A 324 26.15 18.94 -1.64
N LYS A 325 25.62 20.11 -1.29
CA LYS A 325 26.41 21.34 -1.09
C LYS A 325 25.93 22.05 0.16
N LYS A 326 26.84 22.33 1.10
CA LYS A 326 26.50 23.06 2.32
C LYS A 326 27.67 23.90 2.81
N GLU A 327 27.35 25.09 3.32
CA GLU A 327 28.30 25.90 4.07
C GLU A 327 28.74 25.15 5.32
N ILE A 328 30.04 25.24 5.63
CA ILE A 328 30.65 24.60 6.78
C ILE A 328 31.53 25.58 7.55
N SER A 329 31.73 25.30 8.84
CA SER A 329 32.70 26.03 9.67
C SER A 329 33.92 25.16 9.90
N LEU A 330 35.10 25.71 9.59
CA LEU A 330 36.39 25.09 9.80
C LEU A 330 37.16 25.86 10.87
N LYS A 331 37.89 25.14 11.72
CA LYS A 331 38.81 25.72 12.71
C LYS A 331 40.25 25.66 12.19
N LEU A 332 41.13 26.47 12.77
CA LEU A 332 42.57 26.33 12.51
C LEU A 332 43.08 24.98 12.98
N GLY A 333 44.02 24.40 12.24
CA GLY A 333 44.55 23.06 12.48
C GLY A 333 43.66 21.97 11.91
N ASP A 334 43.52 20.87 12.66
CA ASP A 334 42.86 19.67 12.18
C ASP A 334 41.34 19.78 12.19
N ASN A 335 40.73 19.42 11.06
CA ASN A 335 39.29 19.30 10.88
C ASN A 335 38.95 17.91 10.36
N PHE A 336 37.89 17.32 10.88
CA PHE A 336 37.41 16.01 10.47
C PHE A 336 36.09 16.15 9.72
N ILE A 337 36.03 15.54 8.54
CA ILE A 337 34.81 15.41 7.74
C ILE A 337 34.37 13.96 7.84
N SER A 338 33.17 13.74 8.36
CA SER A 338 32.54 12.42 8.47
C SER A 338 31.24 12.44 7.68
N ILE A 339 31.13 11.58 6.67
CA ILE A 339 29.94 11.43 5.84
C ILE A 339 29.35 10.05 6.12
N LEU A 340 28.11 10.00 6.57
CA LEU A 340 27.34 8.78 6.70
C LEU A 340 26.55 8.57 5.40
N GLY A 341 27.04 7.71 4.51
CA GLY A 341 26.23 7.24 3.39
C GLY A 341 25.19 6.24 3.90
N ALA A 342 24.00 6.22 3.30
CA ALA A 342 23.03 5.17 3.54
C ALA A 342 22.36 4.66 2.26
N THR A 343 22.15 3.35 2.19
CA THR A 343 21.34 2.69 1.16
C THR A 343 19.89 2.55 1.60
N VAL A 344 19.00 2.38 0.62
CA VAL A 344 17.57 2.13 0.84
C VAL A 344 17.22 0.88 0.06
N GLY A 345 17.83 -0.24 0.45
CA GLY A 345 17.78 -1.52 -0.26
C GLY A 345 18.68 -1.60 -1.50
N PHE A 346 18.82 -2.82 -2.02
CA PHE A 346 19.61 -3.14 -3.22
C PHE A 346 18.77 -3.02 -4.49
N PRO A 347 19.35 -2.67 -5.66
CA PRO A 347 18.61 -2.67 -6.92
C PRO A 347 17.97 -4.03 -7.22
N ASP A 348 16.67 -4.03 -7.56
CA ASP A 348 15.85 -5.25 -7.70
C ASP A 348 15.30 -5.46 -9.13
N SER A 349 15.51 -4.50 -10.02
CA SER A 349 14.92 -4.50 -11.36
C SER A 349 15.76 -3.73 -12.38
N GLY A 350 15.85 -4.29 -13.59
CA GLY A 350 16.69 -3.78 -14.68
C GLY A 350 17.79 -4.77 -15.08
N SER A 351 18.49 -4.48 -16.18
CA SER A 351 19.64 -5.28 -16.61
C SER A 351 20.91 -4.88 -15.84
N TYR A 352 21.83 -5.85 -15.72
CA TYR A 352 23.16 -5.68 -15.13
C TYR A 352 23.14 -5.06 -13.73
N LEU A 353 22.29 -5.60 -12.85
CA LEU A 353 22.12 -5.08 -11.48
C LEU A 353 23.40 -5.22 -10.67
N GLU A 354 24.20 -6.25 -10.95
CA GLU A 354 25.52 -6.51 -10.38
C GLU A 354 26.56 -5.42 -10.66
N HIS A 355 26.33 -4.54 -11.64
CA HIS A 355 27.22 -3.42 -11.97
C HIS A 355 26.75 -2.08 -11.39
N ARG A 356 25.64 -2.05 -10.64
CA ARG A 356 25.14 -0.82 -10.01
C ARG A 356 25.98 -0.50 -8.79
N LEU A 357 26.38 0.77 -8.65
CA LEU A 357 27.22 1.26 -7.56
C LEU A 357 26.45 2.28 -6.73
N ALA A 358 26.81 2.41 -5.44
CA ALA A 358 26.28 3.42 -4.54
C ALA A 358 27.39 4.05 -3.67
N GLY A 359 27.04 5.10 -2.94
CA GLY A 359 27.92 5.78 -1.99
C GLY A 359 28.57 7.05 -2.53
N VAL A 360 29.48 7.59 -1.71
CA VAL A 360 30.24 8.81 -2.02
C VAL A 360 31.19 8.54 -3.18
N ARG A 361 31.20 9.44 -4.18
CA ARG A 361 32.05 9.33 -5.38
C ARG A 361 33.11 10.42 -5.45
N ALA A 362 32.78 11.65 -5.07
CA ALA A 362 33.74 12.75 -5.08
C ALA A 362 33.44 13.76 -3.97
N VAL A 363 34.49 14.37 -3.43
CA VAL A 363 34.39 15.33 -2.33
C VAL A 363 35.31 16.52 -2.58
N ARG A 364 34.78 17.74 -2.49
CA ARG A 364 35.53 18.99 -2.67
C ARG A 364 35.20 19.99 -1.59
N LEU A 365 36.18 20.85 -1.33
CA LEU A 365 36.00 22.03 -0.49
C LEU A 365 36.16 23.28 -1.35
N LEU A 366 35.08 24.06 -1.46
CA LEU A 366 35.03 25.29 -2.23
C LEU A 366 35.17 26.50 -1.30
N GLY A 367 35.54 27.65 -1.87
CA GLY A 367 35.53 28.92 -1.14
C GLY A 367 36.69 29.09 -0.15
N LEU A 368 37.81 28.41 -0.35
CA LEU A 368 39.08 28.71 0.32
C LEU A 368 39.84 29.80 -0.44
N ASN A 369 40.77 30.48 0.21
CA ASN A 369 41.65 31.46 -0.46
C ASN A 369 42.53 30.82 -1.53
N SER A 370 42.91 29.55 -1.34
CA SER A 370 43.65 28.73 -2.31
C SER A 370 42.78 28.20 -3.45
N GLY A 371 41.49 28.55 -3.49
CA GLY A 371 40.53 28.11 -4.49
C GLY A 371 39.76 26.87 -4.06
N THR A 372 39.59 25.92 -4.99
CA THR A 372 38.93 24.63 -4.71
C THR A 372 39.95 23.59 -4.31
N ARG A 373 39.75 22.95 -3.16
CA ARG A 373 40.57 21.83 -2.70
C ARG A 373 39.85 20.52 -3.00
N GLU A 374 40.48 19.66 -3.81
CA GLU A 374 39.99 18.32 -4.14
C GLU A 374 40.31 17.36 -2.98
N LEU A 375 39.28 16.72 -2.41
CA LEU A 375 39.40 15.83 -1.26
C LEU A 375 39.13 14.36 -1.62
N THR A 376 38.75 14.06 -2.86
CA THR A 376 38.45 12.68 -3.28
C THR A 376 39.63 11.74 -3.03
N TYR A 377 40.87 12.18 -3.28
CA TYR A 377 42.07 11.36 -3.08
C TYR A 377 42.85 11.70 -1.79
N ASN A 378 42.17 12.27 -0.79
CA ASN A 378 42.79 12.72 0.47
C ASN A 378 43.09 11.59 1.47
N GLY A 379 42.85 10.34 1.09
CA GLY A 379 42.83 9.20 2.01
C GLY A 379 41.54 9.17 2.84
N TRP A 380 40.90 8.01 2.88
CA TRP A 380 39.57 7.83 3.45
C TRP A 380 39.52 6.61 4.36
N TRP A 381 38.91 6.80 5.53
CA TRP A 381 38.64 5.76 6.51
C TRP A 381 37.18 5.37 6.47
N HIS A 382 36.91 4.08 6.61
CA HIS A 382 35.56 3.53 6.49
C HIS A 382 35.18 2.66 7.68
N LYS A 383 33.93 2.83 8.13
CA LYS A 383 33.30 2.00 9.18
C LYS A 383 31.91 1.58 8.73
N VAL A 384 31.67 0.27 8.67
CA VAL A 384 30.37 -0.30 8.31
C VAL A 384 29.43 -0.24 9.53
N GLY A 385 28.22 0.27 9.32
CA GLY A 385 27.15 0.31 10.31
C GLY A 385 27.32 1.35 11.43
N LEU A 386 26.33 1.37 12.32
CA LEU A 386 26.30 2.19 13.53
C LEU A 386 26.72 1.37 14.76
N ASP A 387 27.23 2.01 15.82
CA ASP A 387 27.55 1.31 17.06
C ASP A 387 26.28 0.81 17.74
N GLY A 388 25.18 1.58 17.69
CA GLY A 388 23.87 1.12 18.14
C GLY A 388 23.39 -0.15 17.43
N GLU A 389 23.61 -0.28 16.12
CA GLU A 389 23.30 -1.51 15.37
C GLU A 389 24.19 -2.67 15.82
N LYS A 390 25.51 -2.45 15.86
CA LYS A 390 26.51 -3.48 16.20
C LYS A 390 26.33 -4.05 17.60
N LEU A 391 25.85 -3.23 18.53
CA LEU A 391 25.62 -3.58 19.92
C LEU A 391 24.14 -3.86 20.22
N ASN A 392 23.30 -4.02 19.19
CA ASN A 392 21.87 -4.36 19.31
C ASN A 392 21.09 -3.48 20.30
N ILE A 393 21.30 -2.15 20.27
CA ILE A 393 20.67 -1.18 21.18
C ILE A 393 19.13 -1.29 21.25
N PHE A 394 18.52 -1.86 20.22
CA PHE A 394 17.09 -2.09 20.07
C PHE A 394 16.55 -3.32 20.82
N THR A 395 17.39 -4.09 21.51
CA THR A 395 16.98 -5.27 22.29
C THR A 395 16.96 -4.98 23.79
N GLU A 396 16.07 -5.63 24.55
CA GLU A 396 16.00 -5.47 26.01
C GLU A 396 17.33 -5.87 26.68
N GLN A 397 17.96 -6.93 26.17
CA GLN A 397 19.22 -7.46 26.70
C GLN A 397 20.38 -6.49 26.50
N ASP A 398 20.46 -5.71 25.42
CA ASP A 398 21.63 -4.87 25.17
C ASP A 398 21.36 -3.38 25.36
N SER A 399 20.10 -2.95 25.40
CA SER A 399 19.74 -1.54 25.60
C SER A 399 20.26 -0.95 26.91
N HIS A 400 20.44 -1.76 27.96
CA HIS A 400 20.96 -1.29 29.25
C HIS A 400 22.47 -0.97 29.24
N LYS A 401 23.21 -1.38 28.20
CA LYS A 401 24.63 -1.08 28.03
C LYS A 401 24.91 0.39 27.68
N PHE A 402 23.86 1.12 27.33
CA PHE A 402 23.92 2.51 26.91
C PHE A 402 23.41 3.44 28.00
N GLU A 403 24.05 4.60 28.14
CA GLU A 403 23.62 5.65 29.06
C GLU A 403 22.52 6.50 28.41
N TRP A 404 21.27 6.23 28.78
CA TRP A 404 20.11 6.93 28.23
C TRP A 404 19.85 8.24 28.97
N ALA A 405 19.81 9.34 28.23
CA ALA A 405 19.49 10.66 28.74
C ALA A 405 17.99 10.98 28.61
N LYS A 406 17.52 11.97 29.38
CA LYS A 406 16.19 12.55 29.17
C LYS A 406 16.16 13.28 27.82
N VAL A 407 15.01 13.22 27.15
CA VAL A 407 14.81 13.98 25.91
C VAL A 407 14.74 15.47 26.23
N ASN A 408 15.55 16.26 25.54
CA ASN A 408 15.55 17.71 25.65
C ASN A 408 14.33 18.31 24.92
N LYS A 409 13.81 19.44 25.42
CA LYS A 409 12.78 20.21 24.68
C LYS A 409 13.41 20.83 23.43
N GLY A 410 12.85 20.54 22.26
CA GLY A 410 13.31 21.08 20.98
C GLY A 410 13.46 20.02 19.89
N PRO A 411 13.91 20.39 18.68
CA PRO A 411 14.16 19.43 17.62
C PRO A 411 15.24 18.44 18.05
N SER A 412 14.96 17.16 17.83
CA SER A 412 15.89 16.06 18.10
C SER A 412 17.20 16.25 17.33
N PRO A 413 18.38 16.01 17.96
CA PRO A 413 19.62 16.00 17.21
C PRO A 413 19.61 14.88 16.16
N ALA A 414 20.30 15.12 15.04
CA ALA A 414 20.50 14.10 14.03
C ALA A 414 21.26 12.89 14.60
N LEU A 415 20.98 11.72 14.03
CA LEU A 415 21.55 10.42 14.42
C LEU A 415 21.37 10.11 15.92
N THR A 416 20.11 10.01 16.33
CA THR A 416 19.72 9.76 17.72
C THR A 416 18.88 8.50 17.83
N TRP A 417 19.18 7.71 18.85
CA TRP A 417 18.34 6.59 19.28
C TRP A 417 17.35 7.06 20.34
N TYR A 418 16.10 6.65 20.18
CA TYR A 418 15.03 6.88 21.15
C TYR A 418 14.53 5.55 21.68
N LYS A 419 14.20 5.50 22.97
CA LYS A 419 13.46 4.37 23.54
C LYS A 419 12.37 4.79 24.50
N THR A 420 11.33 3.98 24.57
CA THR A 420 10.24 4.06 25.55
C THR A 420 9.67 2.66 25.76
N ASN A 421 8.79 2.53 26.76
CA ASN A 421 7.96 1.34 26.96
C ASN A 421 6.48 1.68 26.78
N PHE A 422 5.69 0.73 26.29
CA PHE A 422 4.24 0.88 26.18
C PHE A 422 3.49 -0.44 26.41
N ASP A 423 2.27 -0.35 26.92
CA ASP A 423 1.40 -1.52 27.06
C ASP A 423 0.70 -1.83 25.72
N ALA A 424 0.33 -3.09 25.49
CA ALA A 424 -0.35 -3.46 24.25
C ALA A 424 -1.69 -2.67 24.12
N PRO A 425 -2.03 -2.18 22.92
CA PRO A 425 -3.32 -1.53 22.69
C PRO A 425 -4.51 -2.44 23.00
N GLU A 426 -5.65 -1.83 23.29
CA GLU A 426 -6.94 -2.49 23.49
C GLU A 426 -7.38 -3.35 22.30
N GLY A 427 -8.19 -4.38 22.59
CA GLY A 427 -8.86 -5.21 21.60
C GLY A 427 -7.93 -6.00 20.67
N ASN A 428 -8.48 -6.48 19.56
CA ASN A 428 -7.78 -7.33 18.59
C ASN A 428 -7.47 -6.62 17.26
N ASN A 429 -7.92 -5.38 17.11
CA ASN A 429 -7.63 -4.56 15.92
C ASN A 429 -6.12 -4.50 15.63
N PRO A 430 -5.69 -4.50 14.36
CA PRO A 430 -4.29 -4.27 14.00
C PRO A 430 -3.71 -3.00 14.65
N VAL A 431 -2.40 -2.96 14.84
CA VAL A 431 -1.70 -1.87 15.53
C VAL A 431 -0.78 -1.16 14.56
N ALA A 432 -0.64 0.15 14.71
CA ALA A 432 0.28 0.96 13.94
C ALA A 432 0.94 2.04 14.79
N ILE A 433 1.98 2.67 14.27
CA ILE A 433 2.66 3.83 14.86
C ILE A 433 2.63 5.00 13.87
N GLN A 434 2.18 6.16 14.33
CA GLN A 434 2.23 7.41 13.58
C GLN A 434 3.60 8.05 13.73
N MET A 435 4.21 8.41 12.60
CA MET A 435 5.59 8.85 12.48
C MET A 435 5.73 10.15 11.67
N GLU A 436 4.62 10.84 11.38
CA GLU A 436 4.61 12.03 10.51
C GLU A 436 5.48 13.19 11.04
N THR A 437 5.67 13.29 12.36
CA THR A 437 6.49 14.33 13.00
C THR A 437 7.98 14.00 13.06
N MET A 438 8.37 12.80 12.61
CA MET A 438 9.75 12.34 12.52
C MET A 438 10.29 12.56 11.11
N SER A 439 11.57 12.28 10.86
CA SER A 439 12.17 12.42 9.53
C SER A 439 12.43 11.08 8.87
N LYS A 440 13.49 10.38 9.27
CA LYS A 440 13.90 9.11 8.65
C LYS A 440 14.59 8.22 9.66
N GLY A 441 14.35 6.92 9.55
CA GLY A 441 15.17 5.94 10.24
C GLY A 441 14.54 4.57 10.24
N MET A 442 14.63 3.89 11.38
CA MET A 442 14.11 2.54 11.58
C MET A 442 13.42 2.44 12.93
N VAL A 443 12.47 1.51 13.04
CA VAL A 443 11.72 1.26 14.28
C VAL A 443 11.80 -0.22 14.63
N TRP A 444 11.91 -0.50 15.93
CA TRP A 444 11.89 -1.84 16.50
C TRP A 444 10.89 -1.92 17.65
N VAL A 445 10.20 -3.06 17.73
CA VAL A 445 9.33 -3.42 18.85
C VAL A 445 9.81 -4.74 19.42
N ASN A 446 10.19 -4.74 20.70
CA ASN A 446 10.75 -5.92 21.40
C ASN A 446 11.91 -6.57 20.62
N GLY A 447 12.85 -5.76 20.12
CA GLY A 447 13.99 -6.21 19.32
C GLY A 447 13.69 -6.58 17.87
N LYS A 448 12.42 -6.61 17.45
CA LYS A 448 12.02 -6.96 16.07
C LYS A 448 11.81 -5.69 15.26
N SER A 449 12.54 -5.55 14.16
CA SER A 449 12.41 -4.39 13.27
C SER A 449 11.06 -4.40 12.54
N ILE A 450 10.31 -3.31 12.64
CA ILE A 450 9.07 -3.11 11.86
C ILE A 450 9.34 -2.42 10.51
N GLY A 451 10.60 -2.11 10.21
CA GLY A 451 11.04 -1.56 8.93
C GLY A 451 11.54 -0.12 9.02
N ARG A 452 11.87 0.44 7.85
CA ARG A 452 12.30 1.83 7.69
C ARG A 452 11.11 2.77 7.78
N TYR A 453 11.31 4.00 8.24
CA TYR A 453 10.37 5.10 8.01
C TYR A 453 11.09 6.26 7.33
N TRP A 454 10.35 7.01 6.53
CA TRP A 454 10.88 8.20 5.86
C TRP A 454 9.77 9.23 5.62
N SER A 455 9.36 9.85 6.72
CA SER A 455 8.28 10.85 6.73
C SER A 455 8.71 12.19 6.13
N SER A 456 9.99 12.56 6.23
CA SER A 456 10.49 13.82 5.65
C SER A 456 10.63 13.79 4.12
N PHE A 457 10.56 12.61 3.48
CA PHE A 457 10.55 12.51 2.02
C PHE A 457 9.14 12.74 1.49
N LEU A 458 8.83 14.00 1.24
CA LEU A 458 7.52 14.42 0.79
C LEU A 458 7.29 14.09 -0.68
N SER A 459 6.07 13.67 -0.97
CA SER A 459 5.56 13.58 -2.34
C SER A 459 5.36 14.96 -2.97
N PRO A 460 5.10 15.05 -4.29
CA PRO A 460 4.72 16.31 -4.95
C PRO A 460 3.49 17.01 -4.33
N LEU A 461 2.71 16.31 -3.50
CA LEU A 461 1.57 16.86 -2.75
C LEU A 461 1.96 17.47 -1.40
N GLY A 462 3.25 17.54 -1.06
CA GLY A 462 3.74 18.06 0.22
C GLY A 462 3.44 17.17 1.42
N LYS A 463 3.10 15.90 1.20
CA LYS A 463 2.79 14.92 2.24
C LYS A 463 3.74 13.72 2.20
N PRO A 464 4.06 13.10 3.35
CA PRO A 464 4.81 11.85 3.38
C PRO A 464 4.14 10.76 2.55
N SER A 465 4.93 9.93 1.86
CA SER A 465 4.39 8.77 1.14
C SER A 465 3.83 7.70 2.09
N GLN A 466 4.35 7.62 3.32
CA GLN A 466 3.85 6.74 4.38
C GLN A 466 4.02 7.45 5.75
N PRO A 467 2.94 7.92 6.39
CA PRO A 467 3.00 8.55 7.71
C PRO A 467 2.74 7.59 8.88
N VAL A 468 2.18 6.40 8.61
CA VAL A 468 1.78 5.41 9.61
C VAL A 468 2.37 4.04 9.24
N TYR A 469 2.92 3.33 10.24
CA TYR A 469 3.70 2.11 10.04
C TYR A 469 3.14 0.96 10.87
N HIS A 470 2.99 -0.23 10.27
CA HIS A 470 2.37 -1.39 10.89
C HIS A 470 3.24 -1.99 12.01
N ILE A 471 2.63 -2.22 13.19
CA ILE A 471 3.19 -3.04 14.27
C ILE A 471 2.40 -4.35 14.36
N PRO A 472 3.01 -5.49 14.01
CA PRO A 472 2.34 -6.79 14.15
C PRO A 472 1.94 -7.05 15.61
N ARG A 473 0.68 -7.41 15.85
CA ARG A 473 0.19 -7.83 17.17
C ARG A 473 1.05 -8.96 17.77
N ALA A 474 1.55 -9.87 16.94
CA ALA A 474 2.44 -10.96 17.34
C ALA A 474 3.82 -10.52 17.84
N PHE A 475 4.19 -9.24 17.69
CA PHE A 475 5.42 -8.69 18.29
C PHE A 475 5.18 -8.19 19.71
N LEU A 476 3.91 -8.04 20.13
CA LEU A 476 3.54 -7.43 21.40
C LEU A 476 3.35 -8.45 22.52
N GLN A 477 3.83 -8.07 23.70
CA GLN A 477 3.48 -8.61 24.99
C GLN A 477 2.34 -7.77 25.61
N PRO A 478 1.60 -8.30 26.59
CA PRO A 478 0.50 -7.54 27.21
C PRO A 478 0.92 -6.18 27.80
N LYS A 479 2.12 -6.11 28.39
CA LYS A 479 2.66 -4.91 29.03
C LYS A 479 4.14 -4.74 28.76
N LYS A 480 4.66 -3.51 28.97
CA LYS A 480 6.10 -3.19 28.92
C LYS A 480 6.78 -3.61 27.61
N ASN A 481 6.16 -3.33 26.47
CA ASN A 481 6.78 -3.50 25.17
C ASN A 481 7.85 -2.43 24.97
N LEU A 482 9.08 -2.86 24.68
CA LEU A 482 10.17 -1.98 24.34
C LEU A 482 9.98 -1.45 22.90
N LEU A 483 9.90 -0.14 22.76
CA LEU A 483 9.89 0.55 21.48
C LEU A 483 11.20 1.32 21.33
N VAL A 484 11.97 1.02 20.28
CA VAL A 484 13.22 1.71 19.96
C VAL A 484 13.17 2.27 18.55
N LEU A 485 13.70 3.48 18.36
CA LEU A 485 13.79 4.15 17.08
C LEU A 485 15.21 4.66 16.85
N LEU A 486 15.65 4.58 15.61
CA LEU A 486 16.74 5.40 15.08
C LEU A 486 16.12 6.58 14.35
N GLU A 487 16.57 7.80 14.63
CA GLU A 487 16.21 9.03 13.92
C GLU A 487 17.48 9.64 13.31
N GLU A 488 17.55 9.64 11.98
CA GLU A 488 18.75 9.98 11.22
C GLU A 488 18.93 11.49 11.05
N MET A 489 17.85 12.26 10.93
CA MET A 489 17.89 13.67 10.49
C MET A 489 17.34 14.66 11.52
N GLY A 490 16.67 14.15 12.55
CA GLY A 490 15.98 14.93 13.58
C GLY A 490 14.47 14.97 13.34
N GLY A 491 13.70 15.14 14.41
CA GLY A 491 12.25 15.06 14.39
C GLY A 491 11.64 15.47 15.73
N ASN A 492 10.32 15.51 15.80
CA ASN A 492 9.57 15.77 17.04
C ASN A 492 8.97 14.46 17.58
N ILE A 493 9.62 13.91 18.60
CA ILE A 493 9.24 12.64 19.23
C ILE A 493 7.88 12.69 19.95
N ASP A 494 7.43 13.87 20.38
CA ASP A 494 6.15 14.05 21.09
C ASP A 494 4.94 13.83 20.17
N GLY A 495 5.14 13.88 18.85
CA GLY A 495 4.09 13.63 17.86
C GLY A 495 3.83 12.15 17.57
N ILE A 496 4.67 11.23 18.08
CA ILE A 496 4.48 9.79 17.89
C ILE A 496 3.25 9.30 18.65
N GLN A 497 2.45 8.48 17.99
CA GLN A 497 1.26 7.86 18.58
C GLN A 497 1.15 6.39 18.21
N ILE A 498 0.74 5.57 19.17
CA ILE A 498 0.33 4.18 18.91
C ILE A 498 -1.16 4.17 18.58
N LEU A 499 -1.49 3.58 17.45
CA LEU A 499 -2.83 3.56 16.85
C LEU A 499 -3.36 2.14 16.79
N THR A 500 -4.67 2.00 16.84
CA THR A 500 -5.39 0.79 16.39
C THR A 500 -6.04 1.08 15.04
N VAL A 501 -6.07 0.09 14.16
CA VAL A 501 -6.59 0.20 12.79
C VAL A 501 -7.86 -0.63 12.66
N ASN A 502 -8.89 -0.09 12.01
CA ASN A 502 -10.13 -0.82 11.73
C ASN A 502 -10.76 -0.33 10.42
N ARG A 503 -11.80 -1.05 9.97
CA ARG A 503 -12.68 -0.67 8.86
C ARG A 503 -14.14 -0.58 9.32
N ASP A 504 -14.35 0.05 10.47
CA ASP A 504 -15.65 0.13 11.14
C ASP A 504 -16.64 1.11 10.47
N THR A 505 -16.18 1.88 9.48
CA THR A 505 -17.05 2.68 8.61
C THR A 505 -17.32 1.86 7.34
N ILE A 506 -18.54 1.36 7.19
CA ILE A 506 -18.95 0.57 6.03
C ILE A 506 -20.09 1.26 5.29
N CYS A 507 -20.15 1.05 3.98
CA CYS A 507 -21.10 1.73 3.12
C CYS A 507 -21.64 0.85 2.00
N SER A 508 -22.69 1.30 1.33
CA SER A 508 -23.24 0.67 0.13
C SER A 508 -23.76 1.76 -0.81
N THR A 509 -23.65 1.54 -2.12
CA THR A 509 -24.16 2.45 -3.16
C THR A 509 -24.71 1.60 -4.30
N ILE A 510 -26.04 1.49 -4.40
CA ILE A 510 -26.72 0.58 -5.34
C ILE A 510 -27.75 1.35 -6.17
N GLY A 511 -27.61 1.31 -7.49
CA GLY A 511 -28.58 1.87 -8.43
C GLY A 511 -29.81 0.98 -8.63
N GLU A 512 -30.94 1.57 -9.02
CA GLU A 512 -32.16 0.83 -9.40
C GLU A 512 -31.95 -0.13 -10.59
N ASP A 513 -30.96 0.15 -11.44
CA ASP A 513 -30.63 -0.59 -12.66
C ASP A 513 -29.52 -1.62 -12.48
N TYR A 514 -29.01 -1.80 -11.26
CA TYR A 514 -27.94 -2.76 -10.98
C TYR A 514 -28.47 -4.21 -11.05
N PRO A 515 -27.63 -5.22 -11.32
CA PRO A 515 -28.04 -6.60 -11.18
C PRO A 515 -28.22 -6.97 -9.69
N PRO A 516 -29.07 -7.96 -9.37
CA PRO A 516 -29.07 -8.60 -8.04
C PRO A 516 -27.69 -9.16 -7.69
N ASN A 517 -27.39 -9.31 -6.40
CA ASN A 517 -26.11 -9.90 -5.98
C ASN A 517 -25.95 -11.30 -6.58
N VAL A 518 -24.76 -11.62 -7.09
CA VAL A 518 -24.47 -12.92 -7.73
C VAL A 518 -24.78 -14.13 -6.83
N GLY A 519 -24.67 -13.96 -5.50
CA GLY A 519 -25.02 -14.98 -4.52
C GLY A 519 -26.50 -15.37 -4.50
N THR A 520 -27.37 -14.62 -5.17
CA THR A 520 -28.80 -14.97 -5.34
C THR A 520 -29.05 -15.96 -6.48
N TRP A 521 -27.99 -16.41 -7.17
CA TRP A 521 -28.06 -17.33 -8.29
C TRP A 521 -27.30 -18.63 -8.00
N SER A 522 -27.83 -19.73 -8.51
CA SER A 522 -27.16 -21.02 -8.54
C SER A 522 -27.25 -21.63 -9.94
N ARG A 523 -26.39 -22.60 -10.25
CA ARG A 523 -26.47 -23.37 -11.49
C ARG A 523 -26.63 -24.84 -11.17
N GLU A 524 -27.74 -25.42 -11.62
CA GLU A 524 -28.08 -26.82 -11.43
C GLU A 524 -28.40 -27.44 -12.78
N ASN A 525 -27.75 -28.57 -13.11
CA ASN A 525 -27.96 -29.29 -14.38
C ASN A 525 -27.89 -28.39 -15.63
N GLY A 526 -26.96 -27.44 -15.64
CA GLY A 526 -26.77 -26.50 -16.75
C GLY A 526 -27.69 -25.28 -16.75
N VAL A 527 -28.72 -25.25 -15.89
CA VAL A 527 -29.73 -24.17 -15.83
C VAL A 527 -29.44 -23.23 -14.67
N ILE A 528 -29.51 -21.92 -14.93
CA ILE A 528 -29.43 -20.88 -13.89
C ILE A 528 -30.78 -20.76 -13.19
N LYS A 529 -30.76 -20.79 -11.86
CA LYS A 529 -31.94 -20.63 -10.99
C LYS A 529 -31.65 -19.56 -9.95
N SER A 530 -32.68 -18.78 -9.63
CA SER A 530 -32.61 -17.93 -8.43
C SER A 530 -32.83 -18.79 -7.19
N ILE A 531 -32.05 -18.53 -6.14
CA ILE A 531 -32.25 -19.16 -4.82
C ILE A 531 -33.16 -18.34 -3.91
N VAL A 532 -33.63 -17.17 -4.40
CA VAL A 532 -34.59 -16.29 -3.72
C VAL A 532 -35.83 -16.12 -4.59
N GLU A 533 -36.97 -15.81 -3.99
CA GLU A 533 -38.24 -15.70 -4.72
C GLU A 533 -38.22 -14.60 -5.80
N THR A 534 -37.61 -13.45 -5.51
CA THR A 534 -37.53 -12.33 -6.46
C THR A 534 -36.17 -11.65 -6.35
N PRO A 535 -35.20 -12.00 -7.21
CA PRO A 535 -33.88 -11.40 -7.18
C PRO A 535 -33.97 -9.92 -7.59
N LYS A 536 -33.65 -9.04 -6.65
CA LYS A 536 -33.68 -7.57 -6.81
C LYS A 536 -32.35 -6.97 -6.34
N PRO A 537 -32.04 -5.73 -6.73
CA PRO A 537 -30.90 -5.00 -6.17
C PRO A 537 -31.15 -4.72 -4.69
N THR A 538 -30.15 -4.98 -3.86
CA THR A 538 -30.21 -4.79 -2.41
C THR A 538 -28.89 -4.25 -1.90
N ALA A 539 -28.94 -3.31 -0.95
CA ALA A 539 -27.76 -2.91 -0.18
C ALA A 539 -27.55 -3.91 0.97
N HIS A 540 -26.46 -4.66 0.92
CA HIS A 540 -26.06 -5.63 1.94
C HIS A 540 -24.87 -5.08 2.74
N LEU A 541 -25.02 -4.97 4.05
CA LEU A 541 -24.01 -4.40 4.96
C LEU A 541 -23.73 -5.36 6.10
N VAL A 542 -22.46 -5.66 6.35
CA VAL A 542 -21.99 -6.59 7.38
C VAL A 542 -20.90 -5.95 8.23
N CYS A 543 -21.11 -5.91 9.54
CA CYS A 543 -20.09 -5.55 10.51
C CYS A 543 -19.19 -6.75 10.83
N SER A 544 -17.88 -6.52 10.90
CA SER A 544 -16.89 -7.54 11.29
C SER A 544 -16.83 -7.71 12.82
N ASP A 545 -16.16 -8.78 13.28
CA ASP A 545 -15.85 -9.05 14.71
C ASP A 545 -17.06 -9.06 15.66
N ASN A 546 -18.22 -9.56 15.20
CA ASN A 546 -19.48 -9.53 15.96
C ASN A 546 -19.90 -8.13 16.44
N LYS A 547 -19.39 -7.07 15.80
CA LYS A 547 -19.87 -5.70 16.01
C LYS A 547 -21.28 -5.56 15.44
N THR A 548 -22.01 -4.60 15.96
CA THR A 548 -23.34 -4.23 15.46
C THR A 548 -23.29 -2.84 14.86
N ILE A 549 -24.20 -2.58 13.93
CA ILE A 549 -24.45 -1.24 13.41
C ILE A 549 -24.98 -0.38 14.56
N THR A 550 -24.15 0.56 15.03
CA THR A 550 -24.49 1.43 16.16
C THR A 550 -25.06 2.77 15.71
N GLU A 551 -24.78 3.16 14.47
CA GLU A 551 -25.19 4.43 13.91
C GLU A 551 -25.36 4.32 12.40
N VAL A 552 -26.36 5.00 11.85
CA VAL A 552 -26.51 5.25 10.41
C VAL A 552 -26.07 6.68 10.17
N ASN A 553 -24.84 6.89 9.73
CA ASN A 553 -24.28 8.25 9.56
C ASN A 553 -24.86 8.96 8.33
N PHE A 554 -25.30 8.20 7.33
CA PHE A 554 -25.89 8.75 6.10
C PHE A 554 -26.79 7.71 5.44
N ALA A 555 -27.94 8.16 4.93
CA ALA A 555 -28.74 7.39 3.99
C ALA A 555 -29.45 8.31 3.01
N SER A 556 -29.39 7.96 1.72
CA SER A 556 -30.07 8.69 0.66
C SER A 556 -30.54 7.75 -0.44
N TYR A 557 -31.80 7.88 -0.83
CA TYR A 557 -32.36 7.29 -2.04
C TYR A 557 -32.68 8.43 -3.03
N GLY A 558 -31.81 8.63 -4.01
CA GLY A 558 -31.83 9.80 -4.89
C GLY A 558 -30.59 9.88 -5.76
N ASP A 559 -29.93 11.04 -5.81
CA ASP A 559 -28.69 11.28 -6.57
C ASP A 559 -27.48 11.66 -5.69
N PRO A 560 -27.19 10.93 -4.59
CA PRO A 560 -26.08 11.24 -3.70
C PRO A 560 -24.73 11.18 -4.43
N THR A 561 -23.77 11.97 -3.94
CA THR A 561 -22.40 12.01 -4.47
C THR A 561 -21.37 11.74 -3.37
N GLY A 562 -20.11 11.53 -3.75
CA GLY A 562 -19.02 11.27 -2.82
C GLY A 562 -18.63 9.79 -2.76
N SER A 563 -17.94 9.43 -1.69
CA SER A 563 -17.41 8.08 -1.45
C SER A 563 -17.67 7.65 -0.02
N CYS A 564 -17.52 6.36 0.29
CA CYS A 564 -17.63 5.86 1.66
C CYS A 564 -16.74 6.68 2.62
N GLY A 565 -17.32 7.17 3.72
CA GLY A 565 -16.70 8.12 4.65
C GLY A 565 -17.11 9.57 4.43
N HIS A 566 -17.48 9.92 3.21
CA HIS A 566 -17.63 11.30 2.72
C HIS A 566 -18.79 11.46 1.73
N PHE A 567 -19.95 10.84 2.00
CA PHE A 567 -21.13 11.06 1.17
C PHE A 567 -21.74 12.44 1.38
N LEU A 568 -22.31 12.96 0.30
CA LEU A 568 -23.04 14.22 0.24
C LEU A 568 -24.41 13.98 -0.39
N LEU A 569 -25.44 14.65 0.13
CA LEU A 569 -26.75 14.69 -0.50
C LEU A 569 -26.63 15.34 -1.89
N GLY A 570 -27.33 14.78 -2.87
CA GLY A 570 -27.46 15.36 -4.20
C GLY A 570 -28.58 16.39 -4.29
N LYS A 571 -29.06 16.65 -5.51
CA LYS A 571 -30.18 17.56 -5.76
C LYS A 571 -31.53 16.92 -5.38
N CYS A 572 -31.56 15.60 -5.24
CA CYS A 572 -32.74 14.85 -4.90
C CYS A 572 -32.46 13.75 -3.86
N ASN A 573 -33.39 13.64 -2.91
CA ASN A 573 -33.33 12.64 -1.85
C ASN A 573 -34.74 12.33 -1.35
N ALA A 574 -35.07 11.05 -1.18
CA ALA A 574 -36.29 10.67 -0.48
C ALA A 574 -36.21 11.06 1.01
N PRO A 575 -37.14 11.88 1.54
CA PRO A 575 -37.06 12.42 2.90
C PRO A 575 -36.94 11.36 4.00
N ASN A 576 -37.56 10.19 3.80
CA ASN A 576 -37.59 9.10 4.79
C ASN A 576 -36.41 8.11 4.66
N SER A 577 -35.44 8.36 3.78
CA SER A 577 -34.32 7.44 3.53
C SER A 577 -33.60 7.04 4.81
N GLN A 578 -33.29 8.01 5.67
CA GLN A 578 -32.63 7.82 6.96
C GLN A 578 -33.43 6.89 7.88
N ASN A 579 -34.68 7.24 8.18
CA ASN A 579 -35.54 6.46 9.08
C ASN A 579 -35.74 5.02 8.59
N ILE A 580 -35.90 4.82 7.28
CA ILE A 580 -36.06 3.48 6.70
C ILE A 580 -34.79 2.66 6.95
N VAL A 581 -33.62 3.20 6.59
CA VAL A 581 -32.36 2.47 6.76
C VAL A 581 -32.09 2.15 8.23
N GLU A 582 -32.39 3.09 9.13
CA GLU A 582 -32.29 2.86 10.58
C GLU A 582 -33.14 1.68 11.05
N GLN A 583 -34.40 1.57 10.59
CA GLN A 583 -35.27 0.44 10.89
C GLN A 583 -34.71 -0.90 10.38
N TYR A 584 -34.07 -0.89 9.21
CA TYR A 584 -33.47 -2.11 8.66
C TYR A 584 -32.18 -2.50 9.37
N CYS A 585 -31.34 -1.55 9.80
CA CYS A 585 -29.95 -1.81 10.12
C CYS A 585 -29.55 -1.63 11.59
N LEU A 586 -30.13 -0.67 12.32
CA LEU A 586 -29.66 -0.36 13.68
C LEU A 586 -29.73 -1.57 14.62
N GLY A 587 -28.65 -1.78 15.37
CA GLY A 587 -28.53 -2.83 16.38
C GLY A 587 -28.28 -4.25 15.83
N LYS A 588 -28.19 -4.43 14.51
CA LYS A 588 -27.90 -5.71 13.86
C LYS A 588 -26.43 -5.82 13.47
N THR A 589 -25.92 -7.05 13.39
CA THR A 589 -24.57 -7.34 12.86
C THR A 589 -24.51 -7.28 11.34
N GLU A 590 -25.66 -7.53 10.70
CA GLU A 590 -25.85 -7.57 9.26
C GLU A 590 -27.26 -7.03 8.93
N CYS A 591 -27.39 -6.31 7.83
CA CYS A 591 -28.69 -5.89 7.30
C CYS A 591 -28.72 -5.94 5.77
N THR A 592 -29.92 -6.15 5.23
CA THR A 592 -30.21 -6.07 3.80
C THR A 592 -31.32 -5.04 3.61
N VAL A 593 -31.06 -4.00 2.83
CA VAL A 593 -32.03 -2.96 2.51
C VAL A 593 -32.41 -3.10 1.03
N PRO A 594 -33.69 -3.40 0.69
CA PRO A 594 -34.11 -3.52 -0.70
C PRO A 594 -34.06 -2.17 -1.41
N VAL A 595 -33.55 -2.13 -2.64
CA VAL A 595 -33.65 -0.93 -3.50
C VAL A 595 -35.01 -0.98 -4.20
N ASP A 596 -36.04 -0.50 -3.50
CA ASP A 596 -37.43 -0.55 -3.99
C ASP A 596 -38.11 0.82 -3.82
N LYS A 597 -38.59 1.38 -4.94
CA LYS A 597 -39.28 2.67 -4.96
C LYS A 597 -40.48 2.69 -4.00
N ASN A 598 -41.20 1.59 -3.85
CA ASN A 598 -42.38 1.53 -2.99
C ASN A 598 -42.04 1.63 -1.48
N ILE A 599 -40.78 1.38 -1.11
CA ILE A 599 -40.31 1.52 0.27
C ILE A 599 -39.95 2.98 0.56
N PHE A 600 -39.19 3.60 -0.34
CA PHE A 600 -38.61 4.94 -0.13
C PHE A 600 -39.48 6.10 -0.61
N ASP A 601 -40.32 5.87 -1.61
CA ASP A 601 -41.13 6.88 -2.31
C ASP A 601 -42.58 6.40 -2.46
N LYS A 602 -43.25 6.17 -1.32
CA LYS A 602 -44.64 5.67 -1.27
C LYS A 602 -45.63 6.56 -2.02
N ASP A 603 -45.40 7.87 -2.00
CA ASP A 603 -46.26 8.85 -2.66
C ASP A 603 -45.90 9.06 -4.14
N GLY A 604 -44.87 8.37 -4.64
CA GLY A 604 -44.47 8.32 -6.05
C GLY A 604 -43.90 9.61 -6.64
N ASN A 605 -43.80 10.67 -5.84
CA ASN A 605 -43.45 12.03 -6.25
C ASN A 605 -42.00 12.42 -5.98
N THR A 606 -41.19 11.55 -5.38
CA THR A 606 -39.79 11.86 -5.04
C THR A 606 -38.86 11.54 -6.22
N CYS A 607 -38.05 12.51 -6.62
CA CYS A 607 -37.05 12.39 -7.70
C CYS A 607 -37.64 11.94 -9.04
N PRO A 608 -38.62 12.68 -9.61
CA PRO A 608 -39.17 12.35 -10.92
C PRO A 608 -38.11 12.53 -12.01
N GLY A 609 -37.98 11.52 -12.89
CA GLY A 609 -37.05 11.56 -14.03
C GLY A 609 -35.57 11.40 -13.68
N ILE A 610 -35.22 11.17 -12.41
CA ILE A 610 -33.84 10.94 -11.97
C ILE A 610 -33.67 9.45 -11.64
N PRO A 611 -32.71 8.75 -12.26
CA PRO A 611 -32.31 7.40 -11.85
C PRO A 611 -31.85 7.41 -10.39
N LYS A 612 -32.48 6.61 -9.52
CA LYS A 612 -32.19 6.68 -8.09
C LYS A 612 -31.11 5.67 -7.71
N THR A 613 -30.29 6.09 -6.74
CA THR A 613 -29.27 5.28 -6.11
C THR A 613 -29.50 5.30 -4.61
N LEU A 614 -29.53 4.12 -3.98
CA LEU A 614 -29.51 3.97 -2.54
C LEU A 614 -28.07 4.00 -2.04
N SER A 615 -27.67 5.10 -1.39
CA SER A 615 -26.39 5.20 -0.69
C SER A 615 -26.59 5.18 0.82
N ILE A 616 -25.82 4.33 1.50
CA ILE A 616 -25.88 4.12 2.95
C ILE A 616 -24.46 4.16 3.51
N GLN A 617 -24.26 4.83 4.64
CA GLN A 617 -23.05 4.76 5.46
C GLN A 617 -23.44 4.48 6.91
N VAL A 618 -22.78 3.52 7.52
CA VAL A 618 -23.01 3.13 8.91
C VAL A 618 -21.70 2.97 9.67
N HIS A 619 -21.79 3.09 10.99
CA HIS A 619 -20.70 2.79 11.91
C HIS A 619 -20.94 1.46 12.62
N CYS A 620 -19.92 0.60 12.58
CA CYS A 620 -19.88 -0.67 13.30
C CYS A 620 -19.16 -0.50 14.66
N GLY A 621 -19.83 -0.89 15.74
CA GLY A 621 -19.24 -0.88 17.07
C GLY A 621 -19.80 -1.99 17.94
N HIS A 622 -19.13 -2.27 19.05
CA HIS A 622 -19.72 -3.11 20.08
C HIS A 622 -20.79 -2.30 20.82
N LYS A 623 -21.96 -2.90 21.11
CA LYS A 623 -22.97 -2.28 21.97
C LYS A 623 -22.28 -1.79 23.24
N ASN A 624 -22.47 -0.51 23.56
CA ASN A 624 -21.91 0.10 24.76
C ASN A 624 -22.30 -0.71 26.00
N VAL A 625 -21.40 -1.56 26.52
CA VAL A 625 -21.48 -2.12 27.88
C VAL A 625 -21.09 -1.05 28.93
N ARG A 626 -20.96 0.22 28.50
CA ARG A 626 -20.62 1.37 29.36
C ARG A 626 -21.69 1.74 30.38
N SER A 627 -22.86 1.09 30.40
CA SER A 627 -23.83 1.22 31.51
C SER A 627 -23.66 0.19 32.64
N HIS A 628 -22.76 -0.80 32.52
CA HIS A 628 -22.54 -1.80 33.59
C HIS A 628 -21.21 -1.65 34.34
N MET A 629 -20.17 -1.03 33.76
CA MET A 629 -18.92 -0.78 34.50
C MET A 629 -18.96 0.45 35.41
N ARG A 630 -19.95 1.35 35.26
CA ARG A 630 -20.13 2.47 36.21
C ARG A 630 -20.71 2.01 37.56
N GLY A 631 -21.49 0.92 37.59
CA GLY A 631 -22.04 0.35 38.84
C GLY A 631 -21.09 -0.51 39.66
N MET A 632 -19.98 -0.99 39.08
CA MET A 632 -18.97 -1.78 39.79
C MET A 632 -17.82 -0.94 40.39
N LEU A 633 -17.74 0.34 40.05
CA LEU A 633 -16.77 1.29 40.63
C LEU A 633 -17.39 2.22 41.68
N GLU A 634 -18.72 2.23 41.83
CA GLU A 634 -19.44 2.98 42.88
C GLU A 634 -19.98 2.07 44.01
N SER A 635 -19.62 0.79 44.02
CA SER A 635 -19.96 -0.18 45.09
C SER A 635 -18.76 -0.65 45.93
N ASN A 636 -17.60 -0.02 45.77
CA ASN A 636 -16.39 -0.24 46.59
C ASN A 636 -15.70 1.09 46.96
N LEU A 637 -16.50 2.07 47.38
CA LEU A 637 -16.04 3.26 48.12
C LEU A 637 -16.95 3.50 49.31
#